data_AF-A0A7L0CXX6-F1
#
_entry.id   AF-A0A7L0CXX6-F1
#
_cell.length_a   1.000
_cell.length_b   1.000
_cell.length_c   1.000
_cell.angle_alpha   90.00
_cell.angle_beta   90.00
_cell.angle_gamma   90.00
#
_symmetry.space_group_name_H-M   'P 1'
#
loop_
_entity.id
_entity.type
_entity.pdbx_description
1 polymer ?
#
loop_
_entity_poly.entity_id
_entity_poly.type
_entity_poly.pdbx_seq_one_letter_code
_entity_poly.pdbx_strand_id
1 'polypeptide(L)'
;APPATAMAEGPAPGCRVFLNHLDSYCGRSIGEYLSRCVIGASLKSIEEEEEDDENNSAAEVSSKPKEGVYQVVGTLSKPESNKPHFAAETYAASSQEELLNHLLDCQIILYNITEDASQIEEATGAASALHMEIENFATPKLFILISTIMSWAKSKPPDPEDPEIPFTDEDYRRRKPHPNFTDHINAEKLILKLGKTNKHKFSTYVVASGHQYGAGEGLLHYFFKMGWLNETPAIPVFGEGNNFIPTIHVLDLAAVIQNVADHKPRSRYILAVDASMHTLQELIKAISKNVGPGKIEKIPKENAFLSKELTQMHVDMLFVNLRMESMFLSETFNIKWVAQAGLVENIERIVKEYKQSRGLLPLKVCVHGPPGVGKSTIAEELCKHYKLHHIKIKDVISETIANLEKIVASKDSVEEEGEEGEEGEEEKEGKTAEAAQELLAEIKENMEQNSGRLDDQYVIKFVKDKLKSMPCSNQGYVLDGFPETYDQAKDLFNCNEEEEEEIKSKIPKFNKLITPEFVISLTASDKFLINRIINLPESVVAGTHYTQDQFLQSLNLFRELNTEDETVLNYFDELEIHPQIIDVAKFEDLENRFIVKEIIKEIGEPRNYGLTDEEKEILERKAAEERLVKEAQEKAEQERREAQERAERMANWEEWNKHLEEVKRQEQELLEAQSIPLRNYLMKNVMPTLMQGINECCRIRPDDPVDFLVSRLCFFSNICLK
;
A
#
# COMPACT_ATOMS: atom_id res chain seq x y z
N ALA A 1 -45.83 40.18 -29.17
CA ALA A 1 -45.08 39.85 -27.94
C ALA A 1 -44.45 38.47 -28.13
N PRO A 2 -43.17 38.27 -27.77
CA PRO A 2 -42.56 36.94 -27.79
C PRO A 2 -43.17 36.06 -26.69
N PRO A 3 -43.15 34.72 -26.84
CA PRO A 3 -43.60 33.81 -25.79
C PRO A 3 -42.61 33.82 -24.61
N ALA A 4 -43.14 33.72 -23.40
CA ALA A 4 -42.32 33.61 -22.21
C ALA A 4 -41.60 32.25 -22.19
N THR A 5 -40.28 32.28 -22.01
CA THR A 5 -39.47 31.10 -21.72
C THR A 5 -39.90 30.52 -20.38
N ALA A 6 -40.31 29.26 -20.38
CA ALA A 6 -40.47 28.51 -19.14
C ALA A 6 -39.09 28.40 -18.46
N MET A 7 -38.93 28.98 -17.28
CA MET A 7 -37.81 28.62 -16.42
C MET A 7 -38.06 27.19 -15.94
N ALA A 8 -37.04 26.34 -16.04
CA ALA A 8 -37.08 25.03 -15.43
C ALA A 8 -37.07 25.23 -13.89
N GLU A 9 -38.14 24.82 -13.23
CA GLU A 9 -38.16 24.71 -11.77
C GLU A 9 -37.14 23.64 -11.37
N GLY A 10 -36.12 24.05 -10.60
CA GLY A 10 -35.15 23.11 -10.03
C GLY A 10 -35.80 22.20 -8.99
N PRO A 11 -35.20 21.05 -8.67
CA PRO A 11 -35.73 20.14 -7.65
C PRO A 11 -35.84 20.83 -6.28
N ALA A 12 -36.82 20.41 -5.48
CA ALA A 12 -37.09 20.97 -4.17
C ALA A 12 -35.83 20.95 -3.27
N PRO A 13 -35.61 21.98 -2.43
CA PRO A 13 -34.35 22.17 -1.72
C PRO A 13 -34.18 21.14 -0.59
N GLY A 14 -33.39 20.10 -0.85
CA GLY A 14 -32.90 19.19 0.18
C GLY A 14 -32.05 19.90 1.23
N CYS A 15 -31.94 19.32 2.44
CA CYS A 15 -31.12 19.88 3.50
C CYS A 15 -29.62 19.77 3.12
N ARG A 16 -28.99 20.92 2.81
CA ARG A 16 -27.54 20.99 2.56
C ARG A 16 -26.75 20.94 3.87
N VAL A 17 -25.84 19.98 3.95
CA VAL A 17 -24.93 19.75 5.08
C VAL A 17 -23.50 20.02 4.62
N PHE A 18 -22.84 20.99 5.24
CA PHE A 18 -21.39 21.16 5.09
C PHE A 18 -20.64 20.25 6.06
N LEU A 19 -19.57 19.61 5.61
CA LEU A 19 -18.61 18.88 6.44
C LEU A 19 -17.18 19.15 5.95
N ASN A 20 -16.27 19.51 6.85
CA ASN A 20 -14.87 19.71 6.50
C ASN A 20 -14.16 18.37 6.23
N HIS A 21 -13.19 18.37 5.31
CA HIS A 21 -12.34 17.23 4.97
C HIS A 21 -13.13 15.92 4.67
N LEU A 22 -13.92 15.90 3.60
CA LEU A 22 -14.70 14.74 3.16
C LEU A 22 -13.87 13.50 2.77
N ASP A 23 -12.55 13.68 2.57
CA ASP A 23 -11.57 12.62 2.31
C ASP A 23 -10.86 12.10 3.58
N SER A 24 -11.10 12.72 4.75
CA SER A 24 -10.64 12.25 6.06
C SER A 24 -11.37 10.96 6.49
N TYR A 25 -10.82 10.24 7.46
CA TYR A 25 -11.35 8.94 7.89
C TYR A 25 -12.77 9.06 8.48
N CYS A 26 -12.93 9.98 9.42
CA CYS A 26 -14.22 10.30 10.04
C CYS A 26 -15.13 11.07 9.07
N GLY A 27 -14.59 12.04 8.34
CA GLY A 27 -15.35 12.85 7.38
C GLY A 27 -15.98 12.03 6.26
N ARG A 28 -15.25 11.02 5.74
CA ARG A 28 -15.77 10.08 4.75
C ARG A 28 -16.93 9.25 5.31
N SER A 29 -16.76 8.67 6.48
CA SER A 29 -17.73 7.76 7.10
C SER A 29 -19.02 8.49 7.53
N ILE A 30 -18.89 9.67 8.15
CA ILE A 30 -20.03 10.53 8.50
C ILE A 30 -20.73 11.03 7.23
N GLY A 31 -19.97 11.50 6.23
CA GLY A 31 -20.52 11.98 4.97
C GLY A 31 -21.30 10.90 4.22
N GLU A 32 -20.75 9.69 4.15
CA GLU A 32 -21.41 8.54 3.53
C GLU A 32 -22.67 8.11 4.30
N TYR A 33 -22.64 8.06 5.63
CA TYR A 33 -23.81 7.77 6.45
C TYR A 33 -24.93 8.81 6.23
N LEU A 34 -24.63 10.10 6.42
CA LEU A 34 -25.61 11.17 6.24
C LEU A 34 -26.18 11.23 4.81
N SER A 35 -25.37 10.90 3.78
CA SER A 35 -25.82 10.82 2.39
C SER A 35 -26.82 9.69 2.09
N ARG A 36 -27.04 8.78 3.04
CA ARG A 36 -28.03 7.69 2.97
C ARG A 36 -29.27 7.98 3.84
N CYS A 37 -29.13 8.80 4.87
CA CYS A 37 -30.19 9.09 5.83
C CYS A 37 -31.25 10.06 5.29
N VAL A 38 -32.53 9.73 5.53
CA VAL A 38 -33.67 10.62 5.29
C VAL A 38 -33.75 11.66 6.41
N ILE A 39 -34.04 12.91 6.07
CA ILE A 39 -34.15 14.02 7.03
C ILE A 39 -35.28 13.73 8.03
N GLY A 40 -34.98 13.80 9.33
CA GLY A 40 -35.97 13.54 10.38
C GLY A 40 -36.28 12.06 10.64
N ALA A 41 -35.56 11.10 10.04
CA ALA A 41 -35.73 9.67 10.31
C ALA A 41 -35.58 9.36 11.81
N SER A 42 -34.57 9.94 12.47
CA SER A 42 -34.31 9.75 13.90
C SER A 42 -35.39 10.30 14.86
N LEU A 43 -36.45 10.94 14.33
CA LEU A 43 -37.63 11.37 15.08
C LEU A 43 -38.73 10.29 15.13
N LYS A 44 -38.67 9.26 14.27
CA LYS A 44 -39.54 8.08 14.33
C LYS A 44 -39.08 7.11 15.42
N SER A 45 -39.98 6.26 15.91
CA SER A 45 -39.62 5.10 16.74
C SER A 45 -39.04 3.97 15.87
N ILE A 46 -38.12 3.18 16.43
CA ILE A 46 -37.43 2.09 15.71
C ILE A 46 -38.43 1.10 15.08
N GLU A 47 -39.52 0.79 15.78
CA GLU A 47 -40.63 -0.05 15.32
C GLU A 47 -41.32 0.47 14.04
N GLU A 48 -41.33 1.78 13.79
CA GLU A 48 -41.91 2.40 12.58
C GLU A 48 -40.92 2.46 11.39
N GLU A 49 -39.64 2.16 11.61
CA GLU A 49 -38.64 2.10 10.54
C GLU A 49 -38.49 0.68 9.97
N GLU A 50 -38.66 -0.37 10.78
CA GLU A 50 -38.51 -1.76 10.30
C GLU A 50 -39.62 -2.15 9.30
N GLU A 51 -40.86 -1.64 9.45
CA GLU A 51 -41.94 -1.81 8.45
C GLU A 51 -41.67 -1.06 7.12
N ASP A 52 -40.89 0.03 7.16
CA ASP A 52 -40.49 0.81 5.96
C ASP A 52 -39.26 0.17 5.26
N ASP A 53 -38.35 -0.47 6.00
CA ASP A 53 -37.13 -1.10 5.48
C ASP A 53 -37.41 -2.43 4.75
N GLU A 54 -38.32 -3.29 5.25
CA GLU A 54 -38.70 -4.55 4.55
C GLU A 54 -39.23 -4.27 3.12
N ASN A 55 -40.00 -3.18 2.96
CA ASN A 55 -40.56 -2.75 1.67
C ASN A 55 -39.54 -2.13 0.70
N ASN A 56 -38.32 -1.79 1.16
CA ASN A 56 -37.30 -1.07 0.37
C ASN A 56 -36.04 -1.90 0.05
N SER A 57 -36.02 -3.18 0.40
CA SER A 57 -34.87 -4.10 0.31
C SER A 57 -34.31 -4.40 -1.09
N ALA A 58 -34.81 -3.75 -2.15
CA ALA A 58 -34.35 -3.87 -3.53
C ALA A 58 -34.00 -2.52 -4.17
N ALA A 59 -32.81 -1.97 -3.85
CA ALA A 59 -32.27 -0.78 -4.50
C ALA A 59 -30.77 -0.93 -4.82
N GLU A 60 -30.48 -1.32 -6.07
CA GLU A 60 -29.13 -1.29 -6.65
C GLU A 60 -28.53 0.13 -6.64
N VAL A 61 -27.20 0.20 -6.76
CA VAL A 61 -26.40 1.44 -6.68
C VAL A 61 -26.79 2.43 -7.79
N SER A 62 -27.66 3.38 -7.44
CA SER A 62 -28.14 4.45 -8.32
C SER A 62 -27.57 5.81 -7.88
N SER A 63 -26.69 6.40 -8.71
CA SER A 63 -25.97 7.67 -8.47
C SER A 63 -26.82 8.94 -8.68
N LYS A 64 -28.11 8.92 -8.32
CA LYS A 64 -29.01 10.09 -8.34
C LYS A 64 -29.54 10.36 -6.93
N PRO A 65 -29.63 11.64 -6.50
CA PRO A 65 -30.18 11.97 -5.19
C PRO A 65 -31.66 11.54 -5.13
N LYS A 66 -31.98 10.65 -4.18
CA LYS A 66 -33.37 10.37 -3.79
C LYS A 66 -33.95 11.59 -3.09
N GLU A 67 -35.21 11.93 -3.36
CA GLU A 67 -35.87 13.08 -2.72
C GLU A 67 -35.98 12.84 -1.20
N GLY A 68 -35.63 13.84 -0.38
CA GLY A 68 -35.71 13.78 1.10
C GLY A 68 -34.43 13.43 1.86
N VAL A 69 -33.31 13.18 1.17
CA VAL A 69 -32.00 12.80 1.76
C VAL A 69 -31.09 14.04 1.95
N TYR A 70 -30.16 14.01 2.91
CA TYR A 70 -29.18 15.09 3.12
C TYR A 70 -28.24 15.26 1.92
N GLN A 71 -28.04 16.51 1.49
CA GLN A 71 -27.07 16.87 0.46
C GLN A 71 -25.73 17.24 1.10
N VAL A 72 -24.78 16.30 1.12
CA VAL A 72 -23.46 16.50 1.73
C VAL A 72 -22.53 17.26 0.76
N VAL A 73 -21.99 18.38 1.23
CA VAL A 73 -20.98 19.21 0.55
C VAL A 73 -19.81 19.49 1.49
N GLY A 74 -18.63 19.83 0.99
CA GLY A 74 -17.48 19.99 1.89
C GLY A 74 -16.14 20.32 1.25
N THR A 75 -15.12 20.45 2.09
CA THR A 75 -13.72 20.63 1.67
C THR A 75 -13.00 19.28 1.57
N LEU A 76 -11.85 19.25 0.88
CA LEU A 76 -10.92 18.12 0.84
C LEU A 76 -9.63 18.51 1.56
N SER A 77 -9.09 17.61 2.39
CA SER A 77 -7.81 17.79 3.09
C SER A 77 -6.62 17.78 2.12
N LYS A 78 -6.74 17.03 1.01
CA LYS A 78 -5.77 17.06 -0.10
C LYS A 78 -6.49 17.51 -1.36
N PRO A 79 -6.07 18.61 -2.03
CA PRO A 79 -6.76 19.12 -3.21
C PRO A 79 -6.66 18.20 -4.43
N GLU A 80 -5.73 17.24 -4.41
CA GLU A 80 -5.55 16.21 -5.44
C GLU A 80 -6.36 14.92 -5.17
N SER A 81 -7.12 14.84 -4.06
CA SER A 81 -7.90 13.64 -3.75
C SER A 81 -9.13 13.50 -4.65
N ASN A 82 -9.46 12.26 -5.02
CA ASN A 82 -10.64 11.97 -5.83
C ASN A 82 -11.91 12.33 -5.07
N LYS A 83 -12.80 13.12 -5.72
CA LYS A 83 -14.12 13.46 -5.19
C LYS A 83 -14.87 12.21 -4.71
N PRO A 84 -15.31 12.13 -3.43
CA PRO A 84 -16.08 10.99 -2.95
C PRO A 84 -17.42 10.83 -3.68
N HIS A 85 -17.83 9.59 -3.97
CA HIS A 85 -19.05 9.30 -4.74
C HIS A 85 -20.33 9.86 -4.08
N PHE A 86 -20.38 9.94 -2.75
CA PHE A 86 -21.51 10.48 -2.01
C PHE A 86 -21.55 12.02 -1.95
N ALA A 87 -20.45 12.72 -2.27
CA ALA A 87 -20.37 14.16 -2.12
C ALA A 87 -21.08 14.87 -3.29
N ALA A 88 -22.05 15.74 -2.99
CA ALA A 88 -22.74 16.53 -4.00
C ALA A 88 -21.78 17.54 -4.64
N GLU A 89 -21.06 18.32 -3.82
CA GLU A 89 -20.09 19.35 -4.22
C GLU A 89 -18.84 19.29 -3.31
N THR A 90 -17.67 19.57 -3.86
CA THR A 90 -16.38 19.61 -3.16
C THR A 90 -15.67 20.92 -3.46
N TYR A 91 -15.20 21.61 -2.42
CA TYR A 91 -14.58 22.93 -2.52
C TYR A 91 -13.08 22.85 -2.22
N ALA A 92 -12.26 23.59 -2.99
CA ALA A 92 -10.86 23.81 -2.67
C ALA A 92 -10.74 24.94 -1.65
N ALA A 93 -10.13 24.68 -0.49
CA ALA A 93 -9.95 25.65 0.58
C ALA A 93 -8.96 26.76 0.17
N SER A 94 -9.47 27.80 -0.48
CA SER A 94 -8.68 28.84 -1.14
C SER A 94 -8.75 30.19 -0.42
N SER A 95 -9.93 30.54 0.11
CA SER A 95 -10.12 31.73 0.95
C SER A 95 -11.28 31.57 1.94
N GLN A 96 -11.19 32.28 3.07
CA GLN A 96 -12.23 32.29 4.10
C GLN A 96 -13.55 32.94 3.62
N GLU A 97 -13.46 33.89 2.67
CA GLU A 97 -14.62 34.59 2.11
C GLU A 97 -15.42 33.71 1.14
N GLU A 98 -14.76 32.96 0.26
CA GLU A 98 -15.41 31.97 -0.60
C GLU A 98 -16.08 30.86 0.24
N LEU A 99 -15.36 30.35 1.24
CA LEU A 99 -15.88 29.35 2.17
C LEU A 99 -17.13 29.87 2.91
N LEU A 100 -17.11 31.13 3.40
CA LEU A 100 -18.26 31.73 4.07
C LEU A 100 -19.51 31.75 3.17
N ASN A 101 -19.37 32.07 1.87
CA ASN A 101 -20.49 32.04 0.94
C ASN A 101 -21.10 30.63 0.82
N HIS A 102 -20.26 29.59 0.68
CA HIS A 102 -20.74 28.20 0.67
C HIS A 102 -21.38 27.76 1.99
N LEU A 103 -20.88 28.25 3.14
CA LEU A 103 -21.49 28.04 4.45
C LEU A 103 -22.82 28.79 4.62
N LEU A 104 -23.01 29.93 3.93
CA LEU A 104 -24.27 30.68 3.90
C LEU A 104 -25.38 29.95 3.11
N ASP A 105 -25.04 29.06 2.18
CA ASP A 105 -26.02 28.19 1.50
C ASP A 105 -26.41 26.93 2.31
N CYS A 106 -25.59 26.51 3.27
CA CYS A 106 -25.79 25.28 4.05
C CYS A 106 -26.71 25.47 5.27
N GLN A 107 -27.53 24.47 5.60
CA GLN A 107 -28.44 24.51 6.75
C GLN A 107 -27.79 23.93 8.01
N ILE A 108 -27.00 22.87 7.83
CA ILE A 108 -26.21 22.22 8.87
C ILE A 108 -24.72 22.36 8.49
N ILE A 109 -23.89 22.68 9.47
CA ILE A 109 -22.45 22.91 9.31
C ILE A 109 -21.74 22.06 10.35
N LEU A 110 -20.99 21.07 9.89
CA LEU A 110 -20.24 20.11 10.68
C LEU A 110 -18.75 20.45 10.56
N TYR A 111 -18.08 20.62 11.70
CA TYR A 111 -16.63 20.76 11.76
C TYR A 111 -16.03 19.69 12.67
N ASN A 112 -15.21 18.82 12.10
CA ASN A 112 -14.38 17.86 12.81
C ASN A 112 -13.00 18.47 13.13
N ILE A 113 -12.62 18.46 14.41
CA ILE A 113 -11.31 18.89 14.91
C ILE A 113 -10.57 17.77 15.68
N THR A 114 -11.01 16.51 15.56
CA THR A 114 -10.37 15.38 16.25
C THR A 114 -9.12 14.86 15.55
N GLU A 115 -9.09 14.88 14.22
CA GLU A 115 -7.98 14.33 13.41
C GLU A 115 -6.86 15.34 13.16
N ASP A 116 -7.19 16.62 12.92
CA ASP A 116 -6.22 17.67 12.58
C ASP A 116 -6.45 18.94 13.43
N ALA A 117 -5.39 19.41 14.10
CA ALA A 117 -5.40 20.62 14.90
C ALA A 117 -5.45 21.90 14.04
N SER A 118 -5.04 21.87 12.77
CA SER A 118 -5.12 23.03 11.86
C SER A 118 -6.56 23.53 11.69
N GLN A 119 -7.51 22.59 11.72
CA GLN A 119 -8.94 22.82 11.53
C GLN A 119 -9.60 23.58 12.69
N ILE A 120 -8.92 23.75 13.82
CA ILE A 120 -9.42 24.51 14.98
C ILE A 120 -9.54 26.00 14.62
N GLU A 121 -8.54 26.57 13.94
CA GLU A 121 -8.57 27.98 13.51
C GLU A 121 -9.64 28.20 12.43
N GLU A 122 -9.76 27.28 11.47
CA GLU A 122 -10.80 27.33 10.45
C GLU A 122 -12.21 27.24 11.06
N ALA A 123 -12.48 26.25 11.91
CA ALA A 123 -13.78 26.05 12.56
C ALA A 123 -14.19 27.24 13.43
N THR A 124 -13.25 27.82 14.19
CA THR A 124 -13.51 29.00 15.03
C THR A 124 -13.68 30.28 14.23
N GLY A 125 -12.92 30.44 13.13
CA GLY A 125 -13.08 31.52 12.17
C GLY A 125 -14.43 31.46 11.45
N ALA A 126 -14.80 30.29 10.93
CA ALA A 126 -16.08 30.03 10.27
C ALA A 126 -17.27 30.28 11.21
N ALA A 127 -17.25 29.73 12.43
CA ALA A 127 -18.30 29.97 13.42
C ALA A 127 -18.45 31.45 13.79
N SER A 128 -17.34 32.19 13.86
CA SER A 128 -17.35 33.63 14.19
C SER A 128 -17.85 34.48 13.02
N ALA A 129 -17.45 34.17 11.78
CA ALA A 129 -17.94 34.85 10.59
C ALA A 129 -19.45 34.62 10.38
N LEU A 130 -19.92 33.38 10.56
CA LEU A 130 -21.35 33.07 10.57
C LEU A 130 -22.10 33.82 11.68
N HIS A 131 -21.50 33.98 12.87
CA HIS A 131 -22.12 34.75 13.95
C HIS A 131 -22.27 36.25 13.62
N MET A 132 -21.33 36.84 12.89
CA MET A 132 -21.44 38.20 12.38
C MET A 132 -22.57 38.36 11.36
N GLU A 133 -22.79 37.35 10.51
CA GLU A 133 -23.79 37.34 9.44
C GLU A 133 -25.20 36.85 9.87
N ILE A 134 -25.47 36.68 11.17
CA ILE A 134 -26.76 36.16 11.70
C ILE A 134 -27.99 36.94 11.18
N GLU A 135 -27.86 38.23 10.88
CA GLU A 135 -28.96 39.03 10.36
C GLU A 135 -29.34 38.63 8.93
N ASN A 136 -28.34 38.26 8.12
CA ASN A 136 -28.45 37.93 6.69
C ASN A 136 -28.82 36.46 6.40
N PHE A 137 -29.02 35.63 7.45
CA PHE A 137 -29.43 34.23 7.29
C PHE A 137 -30.82 34.10 6.66
N ALA A 138 -30.89 33.50 5.47
CA ALA A 138 -32.15 33.13 4.79
C ALA A 138 -32.90 31.98 5.51
N THR A 139 -32.16 31.03 6.10
CA THR A 139 -32.68 29.90 6.87
C THR A 139 -31.96 29.79 8.22
N PRO A 140 -32.60 29.24 9.28
CA PRO A 140 -31.93 29.03 10.56
C PRO A 140 -30.79 28.00 10.38
N LYS A 141 -29.61 28.33 10.90
CA LYS A 141 -28.41 27.50 10.77
C LYS A 141 -28.09 26.73 12.03
N LEU A 142 -27.59 25.52 11.83
CA LEU A 142 -27.08 24.63 12.86
C LEU A 142 -25.58 24.43 12.67
N PHE A 143 -24.79 24.68 13.72
CA PHE A 143 -23.34 24.43 13.73
C PHE A 143 -23.03 23.34 14.77
N ILE A 144 -22.40 22.25 14.35
CA ILE A 144 -21.98 21.16 15.23
C ILE A 144 -20.45 21.03 15.13
N LEU A 145 -19.78 21.20 16.27
CA LEU A 145 -18.36 20.90 16.41
C LEU A 145 -18.19 19.48 16.94
N ILE A 146 -17.48 18.64 16.20
CA ILE A 146 -16.99 17.33 16.68
C ILE A 146 -15.63 17.58 17.32
N SER A 147 -15.62 17.54 18.65
CA SER A 147 -14.45 17.72 19.52
C SER A 147 -14.03 16.38 20.14
N THR A 148 -12.95 16.39 20.92
CA THR A 148 -12.37 15.19 21.54
C THR A 148 -12.49 15.19 23.06
N ILE A 149 -12.63 14.00 23.65
CA ILE A 149 -12.48 13.76 25.09
C ILE A 149 -11.10 14.15 25.65
N MET A 150 -10.08 14.42 24.82
CA MET A 150 -8.79 14.94 25.29
C MET A 150 -8.89 16.32 25.96
N SER A 151 -10.01 17.03 25.77
CA SER A 151 -10.41 18.21 26.55
C SER A 151 -10.67 17.90 28.05
N TRP A 152 -10.72 16.63 28.44
CA TRP A 152 -10.90 16.12 29.80
C TRP A 152 -9.70 15.36 30.38
N ALA A 153 -8.64 15.10 29.62
CA ALA A 153 -7.59 14.13 29.96
C ALA A 153 -6.83 14.37 31.28
N LYS A 154 -6.91 15.55 31.91
CA LYS A 154 -6.33 15.85 33.24
C LYS A 154 -7.37 16.25 34.28
N SER A 155 -8.64 15.90 34.06
CA SER A 155 -9.72 16.07 35.01
C SER A 155 -9.49 15.17 36.23
N LYS A 156 -9.86 15.65 37.42
CA LYS A 156 -9.95 14.77 38.60
C LYS A 156 -11.28 14.02 38.53
N PRO A 157 -11.37 12.76 39.02
CA PRO A 157 -12.63 12.02 39.06
C PRO A 157 -13.75 12.83 39.75
N PRO A 158 -15.03 12.59 39.42
CA PRO A 158 -16.15 13.33 39.98
C PRO A 158 -16.16 13.32 41.51
N ASP A 159 -15.82 12.17 42.09
CA ASP A 159 -15.58 11.97 43.52
C ASP A 159 -14.10 11.63 43.78
N PRO A 160 -13.40 12.30 44.72
CA PRO A 160 -12.04 11.94 45.12
C PRO A 160 -11.96 10.73 46.09
N GLU A 161 -13.07 10.30 46.70
CA GLU A 161 -13.15 9.14 47.59
C GLU A 161 -13.52 7.86 46.81
N ASP A 162 -14.24 7.99 45.70
CA ASP A 162 -14.55 6.90 44.76
C ASP A 162 -14.09 7.24 43.32
N PRO A 163 -12.88 6.78 42.92
CA PRO A 163 -12.35 7.01 41.57
C PRO A 163 -13.00 6.12 40.50
N GLU A 164 -13.92 5.22 40.85
CA GLU A 164 -14.57 4.32 39.90
C GLU A 164 -15.74 4.99 39.16
N ILE A 165 -16.32 6.05 39.74
CA ILE A 165 -17.47 6.78 39.20
C ILE A 165 -17.12 7.42 37.83
N PRO A 166 -17.86 7.09 36.75
CA PRO A 166 -17.60 7.65 35.42
C PRO A 166 -17.98 9.13 35.34
N PHE A 167 -17.29 9.88 34.47
CA PHE A 167 -17.69 11.24 34.12
C PHE A 167 -18.95 11.25 33.25
N THR A 168 -19.83 12.20 33.53
CA THR A 168 -21.08 12.41 32.78
C THR A 168 -21.06 13.70 31.97
N ASP A 169 -22.05 13.87 31.08
CA ASP A 169 -22.32 15.11 30.34
C ASP A 169 -22.38 16.37 31.23
N GLU A 170 -22.81 16.26 32.49
CA GLU A 170 -22.97 17.42 33.39
C GLU A 170 -21.63 17.95 33.92
N ASP A 171 -20.64 17.08 34.08
CA ASP A 171 -19.32 17.39 34.65
C ASP A 171 -18.45 18.29 33.76
N TYR A 172 -18.91 18.55 32.53
CA TYR A 172 -18.18 19.27 31.49
C TYR A 172 -17.61 20.62 31.95
N ARG A 173 -18.23 21.26 32.94
CA ARG A 173 -17.78 22.55 33.51
C ARG A 173 -16.54 22.44 34.40
N ARG A 174 -16.22 21.26 34.92
CA ARG A 174 -15.10 20.98 35.83
C ARG A 174 -13.86 20.41 35.12
N ARG A 175 -14.00 20.06 33.83
CA ARG A 175 -12.95 19.37 33.04
C ARG A 175 -11.63 20.13 32.95
N LYS A 176 -10.53 19.41 32.76
CA LYS A 176 -9.21 19.94 32.45
C LYS A 176 -8.59 19.22 31.24
N PRO A 177 -8.12 19.95 30.22
CA PRO A 177 -7.57 19.35 29.01
C PRO A 177 -6.17 18.79 29.23
N HIS A 178 -5.71 17.96 28.30
CA HIS A 178 -4.28 17.77 28.08
C HIS A 178 -3.63 19.10 27.63
N PRO A 179 -2.38 19.43 28.01
CA PRO A 179 -1.73 20.68 27.58
C PRO A 179 -1.72 20.89 26.06
N ASN A 180 -1.50 19.82 25.30
CA ASN A 180 -1.49 19.84 23.83
C ASN A 180 -2.89 20.00 23.20
N PHE A 181 -3.96 19.94 24.00
CA PHE A 181 -5.36 20.05 23.57
C PHE A 181 -6.04 21.27 24.23
N THR A 182 -5.24 22.28 24.58
CA THR A 182 -5.74 23.55 25.15
C THR A 182 -6.57 24.33 24.12
N ASP A 183 -6.24 24.23 22.83
CA ASP A 183 -6.94 24.97 21.77
C ASP A 183 -8.30 24.35 21.43
N HIS A 184 -8.42 23.02 21.48
CA HIS A 184 -9.71 22.33 21.40
C HIS A 184 -10.69 22.87 22.45
N ILE A 185 -10.32 22.92 23.74
CA ILE A 185 -11.24 23.43 24.78
C ILE A 185 -11.53 24.94 24.63
N ASN A 186 -10.64 25.71 24.02
CA ASN A 186 -10.88 27.12 23.71
C ASN A 186 -11.92 27.27 22.59
N ALA A 187 -11.82 26.47 21.53
CA ALA A 187 -12.81 26.40 20.44
C ALA A 187 -14.18 25.95 20.95
N GLU A 188 -14.26 24.89 21.75
CA GLU A 188 -15.50 24.43 22.40
C GLU A 188 -16.19 25.57 23.18
N LYS A 189 -15.42 26.29 24.02
CA LYS A 189 -15.94 27.42 24.82
C LYS A 189 -16.43 28.58 23.94
N LEU A 190 -15.73 28.87 22.84
CA LEU A 190 -16.13 29.90 21.89
C LEU A 190 -17.46 29.54 21.21
N ILE A 191 -17.56 28.33 20.65
CA ILE A 191 -18.75 27.87 19.92
C ILE A 191 -19.96 27.77 20.85
N LEU A 192 -19.79 27.29 22.10
CA LEU A 192 -20.83 27.34 23.13
C LEU A 192 -21.24 28.76 23.57
N LYS A 193 -20.37 29.76 23.38
CA LYS A 193 -20.68 31.18 23.66
C LYS A 193 -21.48 31.79 22.51
N LEU A 194 -21.07 31.57 21.25
CA LEU A 194 -21.72 32.15 20.06
C LEU A 194 -23.20 31.76 19.95
N GLY A 195 -23.52 30.47 20.13
CA GLY A 195 -24.92 30.03 20.05
C GLY A 195 -25.83 30.50 21.18
N LYS A 196 -25.30 31.07 22.27
CA LYS A 196 -26.13 31.67 23.33
C LYS A 196 -26.74 33.01 22.91
N THR A 197 -26.19 33.68 21.89
CA THR A 197 -26.66 35.00 21.45
C THR A 197 -28.05 34.95 20.82
N ASN A 198 -28.32 34.02 19.88
CA ASN A 198 -29.60 33.96 19.18
C ASN A 198 -30.00 32.52 18.79
N LYS A 199 -30.57 31.78 19.75
CA LYS A 199 -30.91 30.35 19.60
C LYS A 199 -31.80 30.04 18.38
N HIS A 200 -32.70 30.95 18.00
CA HIS A 200 -33.68 30.70 16.94
C HIS A 200 -33.11 30.83 15.52
N LYS A 201 -32.05 31.63 15.33
CA LYS A 201 -31.37 31.79 14.04
C LYS A 201 -30.07 30.98 13.93
N PHE A 202 -29.31 30.89 15.03
CA PHE A 202 -28.01 30.21 15.06
C PHE A 202 -27.91 29.31 16.29
N SER A 203 -28.10 28.02 16.08
CA SER A 203 -27.91 27.01 17.12
C SER A 203 -26.52 26.38 16.99
N THR A 204 -25.81 26.29 18.11
CA THR A 204 -24.47 25.68 18.18
C THR A 204 -24.47 24.55 19.20
N TYR A 205 -23.83 23.45 18.81
CA TYR A 205 -23.61 22.24 19.61
C TYR A 205 -22.14 21.83 19.55
N VAL A 206 -21.67 21.20 20.62
CA VAL A 206 -20.36 20.57 20.72
C VAL A 206 -20.60 19.11 21.10
N VAL A 207 -20.16 18.21 20.23
CA VAL A 207 -20.18 16.76 20.44
C VAL A 207 -18.74 16.34 20.76
N ALA A 208 -18.48 15.94 21.99
CA ALA A 208 -17.16 15.46 22.41
C ALA A 208 -17.10 13.94 22.22
N SER A 209 -16.46 13.50 21.13
CA SER A 209 -16.34 12.08 20.82
C SER A 209 -15.24 11.41 21.67
N GLY A 210 -15.49 10.16 22.04
CA GLY A 210 -14.45 9.20 22.39
C GLY A 210 -13.47 8.96 21.24
N HIS A 211 -12.52 8.05 21.45
CA HIS A 211 -11.61 7.62 20.38
C HIS A 211 -12.37 6.82 19.32
N GLN A 212 -12.26 7.27 18.08
CA GLN A 212 -13.09 6.84 16.97
C GLN A 212 -12.54 5.56 16.32
N TYR A 213 -13.35 4.49 16.28
CA TYR A 213 -13.00 3.18 15.68
C TYR A 213 -14.09 2.69 14.72
N GLY A 214 -13.86 1.57 14.02
CA GLY A 214 -14.76 1.07 12.99
C GLY A 214 -14.43 1.60 11.59
N ALA A 215 -14.76 0.82 10.57
CA ALA A 215 -14.31 1.01 9.18
C ALA A 215 -12.79 1.04 8.93
N GLY A 216 -12.00 1.96 9.52
CA GLY A 216 -10.79 2.51 8.87
C GLY A 216 -9.36 2.21 9.39
N GLU A 217 -8.98 2.19 10.67
CA GLU A 217 -9.68 2.59 11.90
C GLU A 217 -8.79 3.58 12.70
N GLY A 218 -8.83 4.86 12.33
CA GLY A 218 -8.24 5.99 13.06
C GLY A 218 -6.98 5.70 13.90
N LEU A 219 -7.13 5.79 15.23
CA LEU A 219 -6.05 5.63 16.21
C LEU A 219 -5.51 4.19 16.29
N LEU A 220 -6.36 3.19 16.12
CA LEU A 220 -6.02 1.78 16.30
C LEU A 220 -5.32 1.18 15.07
N HIS A 221 -5.32 1.89 13.94
CA HIS A 221 -4.73 1.46 12.67
C HIS A 221 -3.32 0.89 12.80
N TYR A 222 -2.47 1.48 13.65
CA TYR A 222 -1.11 0.99 13.92
C TYR A 222 -1.12 -0.47 14.42
N PHE A 223 -1.94 -0.80 15.42
CA PHE A 223 -2.03 -2.16 15.98
C PHE A 223 -2.64 -3.16 14.98
N PHE A 224 -3.68 -2.75 14.25
CA PHE A 224 -4.28 -3.58 13.19
C PHE A 224 -3.28 -3.86 12.06
N LYS A 225 -2.50 -2.87 11.63
CA LYS A 225 -1.47 -3.03 10.59
C LYS A 225 -0.33 -3.93 11.06
N MET A 226 0.17 -3.75 12.28
CA MET A 226 1.18 -4.62 12.90
C MET A 226 0.70 -6.07 12.97
N GLY A 227 -0.53 -6.30 13.46
CA GLY A 227 -1.14 -7.63 13.51
C GLY A 227 -1.31 -8.25 12.12
N TRP A 228 -1.78 -7.47 11.15
CA TRP A 228 -2.00 -7.91 9.77
C TRP A 228 -0.72 -8.34 9.05
N LEU A 229 0.34 -7.53 9.17
CA LEU A 229 1.63 -7.82 8.55
C LEU A 229 2.37 -8.95 9.27
N ASN A 230 2.03 -9.20 10.54
CA ASN A 230 2.60 -10.25 11.39
C ASN A 230 4.14 -10.14 11.50
N GLU A 231 4.64 -8.90 11.51
CA GLU A 231 6.08 -8.56 11.58
C GLU A 231 6.70 -8.93 12.95
N THR A 232 5.89 -8.91 14.01
CA THR A 232 6.31 -9.20 15.38
C THR A 232 5.55 -10.40 15.96
N PRO A 233 6.19 -11.24 16.80
CA PRO A 233 5.55 -12.41 17.41
C PRO A 233 4.53 -12.05 18.51
N ALA A 234 4.44 -10.78 18.89
CA ALA A 234 3.47 -10.21 19.80
C ALA A 234 3.18 -8.75 19.41
N ILE A 235 1.99 -8.23 19.73
CA ILE A 235 1.64 -6.82 19.54
C ILE A 235 2.06 -6.02 20.79
N PRO A 236 2.75 -4.88 20.65
CA PRO A 236 3.18 -4.09 21.79
C PRO A 236 2.02 -3.36 22.48
N VAL A 237 1.98 -3.45 23.81
CA VAL A 237 1.14 -2.62 24.70
C VAL A 237 2.05 -1.57 25.34
N PHE A 238 1.79 -0.30 25.09
CA PHE A 238 2.62 0.79 25.63
C PHE A 238 2.30 1.03 27.12
N GLY A 239 3.29 0.86 27.99
CA GLY A 239 3.15 0.94 29.44
C GLY A 239 2.46 -0.30 30.03
N GLU A 240 1.75 -0.11 31.14
CA GLU A 240 1.09 -1.20 31.86
C GLU A 240 -0.19 -1.71 31.16
N GLY A 241 -0.83 -0.88 30.33
CA GLY A 241 -2.09 -1.18 29.63
C GLY A 241 -3.37 -1.01 30.46
N ASN A 242 -3.26 -0.71 31.76
CA ASN A 242 -4.37 -0.60 32.73
C ASN A 242 -5.24 0.67 32.58
N ASN A 243 -5.01 1.49 31.55
CA ASN A 243 -5.70 2.76 31.38
C ASN A 243 -6.99 2.60 30.57
N PHE A 244 -8.08 3.22 31.04
CA PHE A 244 -9.39 3.19 30.40
C PHE A 244 -9.46 4.20 29.26
N ILE A 245 -9.84 3.74 28.07
CA ILE A 245 -9.93 4.55 26.86
C ILE A 245 -11.40 4.59 26.44
N PRO A 246 -12.11 5.73 26.62
CA PRO A 246 -13.45 5.86 26.07
C PRO A 246 -13.37 5.90 24.54
N THR A 247 -14.20 5.08 23.91
CA THR A 247 -14.26 4.87 22.46
C THR A 247 -15.66 5.15 21.91
N ILE A 248 -15.76 5.35 20.59
CA ILE A 248 -17.04 5.40 19.87
C ILE A 248 -16.88 4.87 18.45
N HIS A 249 -17.82 4.06 17.96
CA HIS A 249 -17.83 3.63 16.56
C HIS A 249 -18.18 4.81 15.63
N VAL A 250 -17.52 4.96 14.48
CA VAL A 250 -17.72 6.14 13.61
C VAL A 250 -19.16 6.23 13.07
N LEU A 251 -19.84 5.11 12.82
CA LEU A 251 -21.24 5.13 12.39
C LEU A 251 -22.18 5.51 13.54
N ASP A 252 -21.88 5.11 14.78
CA ASP A 252 -22.64 5.53 15.96
C ASP A 252 -22.45 7.02 16.24
N LEU A 253 -21.23 7.55 16.06
CA LEU A 253 -20.98 8.99 16.08
C LEU A 253 -21.78 9.74 14.98
N ALA A 254 -21.89 9.16 13.78
CA ALA A 254 -22.70 9.74 12.70
C ALA A 254 -24.21 9.74 13.05
N ALA A 255 -24.71 8.66 13.67
CA ALA A 255 -26.08 8.56 14.17
C ALA A 255 -26.37 9.55 15.30
N VAL A 256 -25.41 9.79 16.21
CA VAL A 256 -25.50 10.85 17.23
C VAL A 256 -25.58 12.23 16.56
N ILE A 257 -24.76 12.52 15.54
CA ILE A 257 -24.79 13.80 14.82
C ILE A 257 -26.13 14.02 14.12
N GLN A 258 -26.70 12.99 13.49
CA GLN A 258 -28.04 13.04 12.91
C GLN A 258 -29.11 13.34 13.97
N ASN A 259 -29.09 12.61 15.10
CA ASN A 259 -30.03 12.84 16.21
C ASN A 259 -29.92 14.27 16.77
N VAL A 260 -28.70 14.82 16.91
CA VAL A 260 -28.48 16.22 17.30
C VAL A 260 -29.06 17.21 16.28
N ALA A 261 -28.95 16.89 14.98
CA ALA A 261 -29.49 17.72 13.91
C ALA A 261 -31.02 17.73 13.85
N ASP A 262 -31.66 16.59 14.09
CA ASP A 262 -33.11 16.42 14.07
C ASP A 262 -33.76 16.93 15.38
N HIS A 263 -33.35 16.40 16.54
CA HIS A 263 -33.98 16.69 17.84
C HIS A 263 -33.63 18.07 18.43
N LYS A 264 -32.48 18.65 18.06
CA LYS A 264 -31.98 19.97 18.53
C LYS A 264 -32.09 20.13 20.06
N PRO A 265 -31.38 19.30 20.84
CA PRO A 265 -31.58 19.16 22.28
C PRO A 265 -31.33 20.43 23.09
N ARG A 266 -31.75 20.41 24.38
CA ARG A 266 -31.55 21.53 25.32
C ARG A 266 -30.12 21.66 25.79
N SER A 267 -29.42 20.55 26.05
CA SER A 267 -27.97 20.57 26.27
C SER A 267 -27.26 20.90 24.96
N ARG A 268 -26.19 21.69 25.05
CA ARG A 268 -25.35 22.08 23.90
C ARG A 268 -23.99 21.39 23.89
N TYR A 269 -23.65 20.73 25.00
CA TYR A 269 -22.48 19.89 25.11
C TYR A 269 -22.99 18.46 25.28
N ILE A 270 -22.49 17.56 24.45
CA ILE A 270 -22.96 16.17 24.34
C ILE A 270 -21.71 15.30 24.30
N LEU A 271 -21.62 14.34 25.19
CA LEU A 271 -20.58 13.33 25.25
C LEU A 271 -20.99 12.17 24.34
N ALA A 272 -20.12 11.80 23.39
CA ALA A 272 -20.37 10.72 22.45
C ALA A 272 -19.35 9.61 22.68
N VAL A 273 -19.74 8.66 23.55
CA VAL A 273 -18.97 7.47 23.94
C VAL A 273 -19.91 6.27 23.96
N ASP A 274 -19.38 5.09 23.66
CA ASP A 274 -20.10 3.82 23.80
C ASP A 274 -20.27 3.44 25.29
N ALA A 275 -21.06 2.41 25.59
CA ALA A 275 -21.24 1.93 26.97
C ALA A 275 -20.04 1.10 27.49
N SER A 276 -19.03 0.84 26.64
CA SER A 276 -17.89 0.00 26.98
C SER A 276 -16.82 0.73 27.81
N MET A 277 -16.33 0.08 28.86
CA MET A 277 -15.23 0.57 29.70
C MET A 277 -13.99 -0.32 29.59
N HIS A 278 -13.43 -0.46 28.39
CA HIS A 278 -12.25 -1.30 28.16
C HIS A 278 -10.93 -0.62 28.52
N THR A 279 -9.98 -1.42 28.98
CA THR A 279 -8.58 -1.02 29.13
C THR A 279 -7.83 -1.08 27.79
N LEU A 280 -6.74 -0.32 27.66
CA LEU A 280 -5.84 -0.43 26.50
C LEU A 280 -5.33 -1.87 26.29
N GLN A 281 -5.08 -2.62 27.37
CA GLN A 281 -4.67 -4.01 27.29
C GLN A 281 -5.75 -4.90 26.68
N GLU A 282 -7.02 -4.76 27.07
CA GLU A 282 -8.14 -5.52 26.49
C GLU A 282 -8.32 -5.23 25.00
N LEU A 283 -8.30 -3.95 24.62
CA LEU A 283 -8.44 -3.53 23.22
C LEU A 283 -7.33 -4.14 22.35
N ILE A 284 -6.07 -4.08 22.80
CA ILE A 284 -4.94 -4.68 22.07
C ILE A 284 -4.99 -6.23 22.10
N LYS A 285 -5.46 -6.85 23.20
CA LYS A 285 -5.65 -8.31 23.28
C LYS A 285 -6.69 -8.79 22.27
N ALA A 286 -7.82 -8.09 22.13
CA ALA A 286 -8.85 -8.38 21.14
C ALA A 286 -8.32 -8.25 19.70
N ILE A 287 -7.63 -7.16 19.37
CA ILE A 287 -6.98 -6.97 18.06
C ILE A 287 -5.95 -8.08 17.80
N SER A 288 -5.15 -8.46 18.80
CA SER A 288 -4.14 -9.52 18.64
C SER A 288 -4.77 -10.90 18.43
N LYS A 289 -5.87 -11.23 19.13
CA LYS A 289 -6.61 -12.50 18.95
C LYS A 289 -7.28 -12.60 17.57
N ASN A 290 -7.84 -11.50 17.05
CA ASN A 290 -8.67 -11.51 15.84
C ASN A 290 -7.95 -11.06 14.55
N VAL A 291 -6.79 -10.42 14.64
CA VAL A 291 -6.01 -9.93 13.49
C VAL A 291 -4.54 -10.34 13.56
N GLY A 292 -3.97 -10.48 14.76
CA GLY A 292 -2.53 -10.71 14.97
C GLY A 292 -2.13 -12.14 15.38
N PRO A 293 -0.98 -12.30 16.05
CA PRO A 293 -0.44 -13.58 16.50
C PRO A 293 -1.08 -14.10 17.81
N GLY A 294 -2.13 -13.46 18.33
CA GLY A 294 -2.77 -13.79 19.62
C GLY A 294 -1.96 -13.43 20.86
N LYS A 295 -0.75 -12.86 20.71
CA LYS A 295 0.15 -12.49 21.80
C LYS A 295 0.28 -10.98 21.96
N ILE A 296 0.52 -10.54 23.19
CA ILE A 296 0.77 -9.15 23.55
C ILE A 296 2.03 -9.04 24.41
N GLU A 297 2.78 -7.95 24.28
CA GLU A 297 4.01 -7.69 25.04
C GLU A 297 3.97 -6.28 25.63
N LYS A 298 4.19 -6.15 26.94
CA LYS A 298 4.20 -4.83 27.61
C LYS A 298 5.56 -4.17 27.42
N ILE A 299 5.59 -2.98 26.81
CA ILE A 299 6.82 -2.24 26.53
C ILE A 299 6.82 -0.85 27.18
N PRO A 300 7.99 -0.26 27.51
CA PRO A 300 8.08 1.08 28.09
C PRO A 300 7.36 2.16 27.28
N LYS A 301 6.83 3.18 27.95
CA LYS A 301 6.02 4.25 27.32
C LYS A 301 6.84 5.08 26.33
N GLU A 302 8.14 5.17 26.57
CA GLU A 302 9.13 5.85 25.76
C GLU A 302 9.20 5.29 24.34
N ASN A 303 8.94 3.98 24.17
CA ASN A 303 8.98 3.31 22.87
C ASN A 303 7.83 3.74 21.94
N ALA A 304 6.74 4.29 22.47
CA ALA A 304 5.67 4.87 21.65
C ALA A 304 6.20 6.02 20.77
N PHE A 305 7.12 6.82 21.30
CA PHE A 305 7.72 7.96 20.60
C PHE A 305 8.79 7.56 19.57
N LEU A 306 9.25 6.31 19.56
CA LEU A 306 10.15 5.77 18.53
C LEU A 306 9.39 5.35 17.26
N SER A 307 8.07 5.18 17.36
CA SER A 307 7.22 4.70 16.26
C SER A 307 6.88 5.84 15.30
N LYS A 308 7.47 5.85 14.10
CA LYS A 308 7.24 6.90 13.08
C LYS A 308 5.76 7.06 12.66
N GLU A 309 4.95 6.02 12.82
CA GLU A 309 3.52 6.01 12.45
C GLU A 309 2.61 6.64 13.52
N LEU A 310 3.11 6.84 14.74
CA LEU A 310 2.35 7.45 15.83
C LEU A 310 2.72 8.92 15.98
N THR A 311 1.76 9.82 15.73
CA THR A 311 1.92 11.24 16.01
C THR A 311 1.92 11.50 17.53
N GLN A 312 2.45 12.65 17.97
CA GLN A 312 2.37 13.03 19.38
C GLN A 312 0.91 13.07 19.89
N MET A 313 -0.05 13.47 19.04
CA MET A 313 -1.47 13.42 19.37
C MET A 313 -1.96 11.97 19.58
N HIS A 314 -1.54 11.02 18.75
CA HIS A 314 -1.90 9.60 18.93
C HIS A 314 -1.32 9.03 20.23
N VAL A 315 -0.08 9.38 20.58
CA VAL A 315 0.56 8.93 21.82
C VAL A 315 -0.13 9.53 23.06
N ASP A 316 -0.47 10.82 23.04
CA ASP A 316 -1.25 11.47 24.11
C ASP A 316 -2.64 10.80 24.27
N MET A 317 -3.31 10.45 23.16
CA MET A 317 -4.61 9.76 23.14
C MET A 317 -4.53 8.34 23.73
N LEU A 318 -3.50 7.55 23.37
CA LEU A 318 -3.31 6.19 23.89
C LEU A 318 -3.03 6.13 25.39
N PHE A 319 -2.48 7.20 25.98
CA PHE A 319 -2.23 7.30 27.42
C PHE A 319 -3.35 8.00 28.21
N VAL A 320 -4.51 8.24 27.59
CA VAL A 320 -5.70 8.70 28.31
C VAL A 320 -6.12 7.67 29.36
N ASN A 321 -6.58 8.12 30.52
CA ASN A 321 -7.23 7.28 31.52
C ASN A 321 -8.50 7.98 32.00
N LEU A 322 -9.63 7.67 31.38
CA LEU A 322 -10.93 8.26 31.68
C LEU A 322 -11.99 7.16 31.66
N ARG A 323 -12.82 7.10 32.70
CA ARG A 323 -14.09 6.37 32.69
C ARG A 323 -15.20 7.37 32.39
N MET A 324 -16.01 7.09 31.37
CA MET A 324 -17.01 8.02 30.82
C MET A 324 -18.25 7.25 30.43
N GLU A 325 -19.42 7.84 30.67
CA GLU A 325 -20.71 7.26 30.32
C GLU A 325 -21.67 8.40 29.91
N SER A 326 -22.41 8.24 28.81
CA SER A 326 -23.44 9.19 28.42
C SER A 326 -24.84 8.62 28.60
N MET A 327 -25.40 8.86 29.78
CA MET A 327 -26.82 8.68 30.08
C MET A 327 -27.72 9.51 29.14
N PHE A 328 -27.21 10.63 28.63
CA PHE A 328 -27.98 11.52 27.76
C PHE A 328 -28.34 10.88 26.42
N LEU A 329 -27.42 10.12 25.82
CA LEU A 329 -27.66 9.44 24.54
C LEU A 329 -28.72 8.34 24.66
N SER A 330 -28.60 7.48 25.68
CA SER A 330 -29.51 6.35 25.90
C SER A 330 -30.92 6.77 26.32
N GLU A 331 -31.08 7.88 27.04
CA GLU A 331 -32.39 8.39 27.47
C GLU A 331 -33.08 9.29 26.42
N THR A 332 -32.32 9.95 25.53
CA THR A 332 -32.87 11.04 24.68
C THR A 332 -32.95 10.69 23.20
N PHE A 333 -32.13 9.77 22.68
CA PHE A 333 -31.99 9.54 21.24
C PHE A 333 -32.35 8.12 20.81
N ASN A 334 -33.03 8.01 19.67
CA ASN A 334 -33.31 6.76 19.00
C ASN A 334 -32.12 6.41 18.10
N ILE A 335 -31.11 5.75 18.66
CA ILE A 335 -29.90 5.33 17.94
C ILE A 335 -30.00 3.83 17.62
N LYS A 336 -29.96 3.49 16.32
CA LYS A 336 -29.69 2.13 15.83
C LYS A 336 -28.20 1.83 16.00
N TRP A 337 -27.79 1.44 17.20
CA TRP A 337 -26.39 1.22 17.56
C TRP A 337 -25.73 0.10 16.74
N VAL A 338 -24.52 0.36 16.25
CA VAL A 338 -23.64 -0.59 15.57
C VAL A 338 -22.77 -1.34 16.58
N ALA A 339 -22.25 -0.65 17.59
CA ALA A 339 -21.33 -1.24 18.57
C ALA A 339 -21.50 -0.64 19.99
N GLN A 340 -22.74 -0.62 20.52
CA GLN A 340 -23.03 -0.11 21.87
C GLN A 340 -22.16 -0.74 22.97
N ALA A 341 -21.85 -2.04 22.84
CA ALA A 341 -21.00 -2.81 23.75
C ALA A 341 -19.48 -2.63 23.50
N GLY A 342 -19.08 -1.76 22.56
CA GLY A 342 -17.69 -1.42 22.28
C GLY A 342 -16.99 -2.32 21.26
N LEU A 343 -15.68 -2.05 21.09
CA LEU A 343 -14.79 -2.72 20.14
C LEU A 343 -14.64 -4.23 20.42
N VAL A 344 -14.51 -4.63 21.68
CA VAL A 344 -14.11 -6.01 22.06
C VAL A 344 -15.19 -7.02 21.68
N GLU A 345 -16.45 -6.76 22.05
CA GLU A 345 -17.58 -7.64 21.74
C GLU A 345 -17.90 -7.67 20.24
N ASN A 346 -17.67 -6.56 19.52
CA ASN A 346 -18.03 -6.40 18.10
C ASN A 346 -16.84 -6.63 17.15
N ILE A 347 -15.71 -7.12 17.64
CA ILE A 347 -14.42 -7.15 16.93
C ILE A 347 -14.50 -7.87 15.57
N GLU A 348 -15.28 -8.94 15.44
CA GLU A 348 -15.41 -9.66 14.17
C GLU A 348 -16.04 -8.83 13.05
N ARG A 349 -17.05 -8.02 13.38
CA ARG A 349 -17.71 -7.11 12.44
C ARG A 349 -16.73 -6.03 12.02
N ILE A 350 -16.03 -5.46 13.00
CA ILE A 350 -15.07 -4.38 12.82
C ILE A 350 -13.90 -4.82 11.93
N VAL A 351 -13.37 -6.03 12.14
CA VAL A 351 -12.34 -6.64 11.27
C VAL A 351 -12.85 -6.86 9.83
N LYS A 352 -14.14 -7.18 9.63
CA LYS A 352 -14.74 -7.28 8.28
C LYS A 352 -14.85 -5.89 7.63
N GLU A 353 -15.28 -4.87 8.38
CA GLU A 353 -15.34 -3.47 7.91
C GLU A 353 -13.93 -2.94 7.55
N TYR A 354 -12.91 -3.27 8.35
CA TYR A 354 -11.50 -2.94 8.10
C TYR A 354 -10.96 -3.57 6.81
N LYS A 355 -11.23 -4.86 6.61
CA LYS A 355 -10.88 -5.58 5.37
C LYS A 355 -11.51 -4.91 4.16
N GLN A 356 -12.79 -4.56 4.24
CA GLN A 356 -13.53 -3.93 3.14
C GLN A 356 -13.05 -2.50 2.83
N SER A 357 -12.87 -1.64 3.82
CA SER A 357 -12.54 -0.22 3.61
C SER A 357 -11.14 -0.02 3.00
N ARG A 358 -10.19 -0.88 3.37
CA ARG A 358 -8.80 -0.85 2.89
C ARG A 358 -8.57 -1.73 1.66
N GLY A 359 -9.57 -2.50 1.21
CA GLY A 359 -9.43 -3.46 0.12
C GLY A 359 -8.53 -4.66 0.44
N LEU A 360 -8.34 -4.96 1.74
CA LEU A 360 -7.48 -6.04 2.23
C LEU A 360 -8.20 -7.39 2.09
N LEU A 361 -7.96 -8.05 0.95
CA LEU A 361 -8.52 -9.35 0.62
C LEU A 361 -7.39 -10.37 0.49
N PRO A 362 -7.42 -11.49 1.24
CA PRO A 362 -6.38 -12.52 1.18
C PRO A 362 -6.29 -13.10 -0.22
N LEU A 363 -5.16 -12.94 -0.89
CA LEU A 363 -4.94 -13.48 -2.23
C LEU A 363 -4.48 -14.94 -2.12
N LYS A 364 -5.32 -15.87 -2.57
CA LYS A 364 -5.11 -17.31 -2.44
C LYS A 364 -4.88 -17.92 -3.81
N VAL A 365 -3.67 -18.43 -4.03
CA VAL A 365 -3.25 -18.98 -5.32
C VAL A 365 -2.81 -20.43 -5.16
N CYS A 366 -3.24 -21.30 -6.07
CA CYS A 366 -2.77 -22.68 -6.16
C CYS A 366 -2.00 -22.89 -7.47
N VAL A 367 -0.72 -23.29 -7.39
CA VAL A 367 0.12 -23.57 -8.56
C VAL A 367 0.23 -25.08 -8.76
N HIS A 368 -0.43 -25.59 -9.79
CA HIS A 368 -0.43 -26.98 -10.21
C HIS A 368 0.40 -27.17 -11.49
N GLY A 369 0.80 -28.42 -11.79
CA GLY A 369 1.55 -28.78 -13.00
C GLY A 369 2.58 -29.88 -12.75
N PRO A 370 3.28 -30.36 -13.81
CA PRO A 370 4.21 -31.48 -13.69
C PRO A 370 5.46 -31.15 -12.85
N PRO A 371 6.22 -32.15 -12.38
CA PRO A 371 7.51 -31.92 -11.74
C PRO A 371 8.51 -31.28 -12.73
N GLY A 372 9.43 -30.45 -12.24
CA GLY A 372 10.50 -29.84 -13.06
C GLY A 372 10.11 -28.63 -13.92
N VAL A 373 8.83 -28.22 -13.96
CA VAL A 373 8.37 -27.06 -14.75
C VAL A 373 8.76 -25.69 -14.15
N GLY A 374 9.18 -25.66 -12.88
CA GLY A 374 9.53 -24.44 -12.15
C GLY A 374 8.41 -23.85 -11.28
N LYS A 375 7.45 -24.68 -10.82
CA LYS A 375 6.35 -24.28 -9.90
C LYS A 375 6.86 -23.46 -8.72
N SER A 376 7.84 -23.99 -7.98
CA SER A 376 8.43 -23.32 -6.81
C SER A 376 9.07 -21.97 -7.13
N THR A 377 9.69 -21.82 -8.29
CA THR A 377 10.29 -20.54 -8.73
C THR A 377 9.21 -19.50 -9.01
N ILE A 378 8.14 -19.88 -9.72
CA ILE A 378 6.98 -19.01 -9.98
C ILE A 378 6.27 -18.66 -8.67
N ALA A 379 6.07 -19.63 -7.78
CA ALA A 379 5.47 -19.40 -6.46
C ALA A 379 6.32 -18.45 -5.60
N GLU A 380 7.65 -18.59 -5.58
CA GLU A 380 8.56 -17.67 -4.87
C GLU A 380 8.53 -16.25 -5.44
N GLU A 381 8.45 -16.09 -6.76
CA GLU A 381 8.37 -14.76 -7.41
C GLU A 381 7.01 -14.09 -7.15
N LEU A 382 5.91 -14.84 -7.21
CA LEU A 382 4.57 -14.37 -6.84
C LEU A 382 4.50 -14.00 -5.34
N CYS A 383 5.07 -14.81 -4.45
CA CYS A 383 5.12 -14.51 -3.02
C CYS A 383 5.91 -13.22 -2.73
N LYS A 384 7.00 -12.96 -3.44
CA LYS A 384 7.77 -11.71 -3.34
C LYS A 384 6.99 -10.50 -3.87
N HIS A 385 6.30 -10.65 -5.00
CA HIS A 385 5.53 -9.56 -5.62
C HIS A 385 4.30 -9.17 -4.79
N TYR A 386 3.56 -10.15 -4.26
CA TYR A 386 2.31 -9.93 -3.55
C TYR A 386 2.44 -9.93 -2.01
N LYS A 387 3.64 -10.17 -1.46
CA LYS A 387 3.91 -10.39 -0.03
C LYS A 387 2.97 -11.47 0.56
N LEU A 388 3.07 -12.68 0.01
CA LEU A 388 2.26 -13.84 0.41
C LEU A 388 3.11 -14.93 1.06
N HIS A 389 2.44 -15.81 1.81
CA HIS A 389 3.06 -16.99 2.40
C HIS A 389 3.24 -18.10 1.36
N HIS A 390 4.49 -18.51 1.10
CA HIS A 390 4.78 -19.68 0.28
C HIS A 390 4.58 -20.95 1.11
N ILE A 391 3.58 -21.76 0.76
CA ILE A 391 3.29 -23.02 1.44
C ILE A 391 3.93 -24.17 0.65
N LYS A 392 5.08 -24.63 1.14
CA LYS A 392 5.73 -25.89 0.73
C LYS A 392 5.44 -26.96 1.76
N ILE A 393 5.01 -28.15 1.33
CA ILE A 393 4.62 -29.26 2.24
C ILE A 393 5.75 -29.60 3.23
N LYS A 394 7.00 -29.67 2.75
CA LYS A 394 8.18 -29.98 3.59
C LYS A 394 8.41 -28.96 4.71
N ASP A 395 8.14 -27.70 4.44
CA ASP A 395 8.35 -26.61 5.39
C ASP A 395 7.23 -26.62 6.45
N VAL A 396 5.97 -26.88 6.05
CA VAL A 396 4.84 -27.08 6.97
C VAL A 396 5.06 -28.26 7.91
N ILE A 397 5.55 -29.40 7.41
CA ILE A 397 5.89 -30.57 8.24
C ILE A 397 7.00 -30.21 9.23
N SER A 398 8.06 -29.55 8.77
CA SER A 398 9.19 -29.17 9.64
C SER A 398 8.79 -28.15 10.72
N GLU A 399 7.96 -27.17 10.37
CA GLU A 399 7.45 -26.14 11.27
C GLU A 399 6.46 -26.72 12.30
N THR A 400 5.57 -27.62 11.89
CA THR A 400 4.64 -28.29 12.82
C THR A 400 5.38 -29.18 13.83
N ILE A 401 6.40 -29.92 13.39
CA ILE A 401 7.28 -30.69 14.28
C ILE A 401 8.01 -29.77 15.27
N ALA A 402 8.65 -28.69 14.79
CA ALA A 402 9.37 -27.75 15.65
C ALA A 402 8.45 -27.04 16.66
N ASN A 403 7.21 -26.73 16.27
CA ASN A 403 6.21 -26.17 17.17
C ASN A 403 5.76 -27.18 18.24
N LEU A 404 5.55 -28.46 17.87
CA LEU A 404 5.24 -29.52 18.83
C LEU A 404 6.42 -29.75 19.78
N GLU A 405 7.64 -29.86 19.28
CA GLU A 405 8.87 -30.00 20.12
C GLU A 405 9.03 -28.83 21.09
N LYS A 406 8.69 -27.59 20.68
CA LYS A 406 8.71 -26.42 21.55
C LYS A 406 7.67 -26.49 22.67
N ILE A 407 6.44 -26.96 22.38
CA ILE A 407 5.38 -27.15 23.37
C ILE A 407 5.78 -28.23 24.40
N VAL A 408 6.45 -29.29 23.94
CA VAL A 408 7.00 -30.34 24.82
C VAL A 408 8.11 -29.77 25.71
N ALA A 409 9.10 -29.08 25.13
CA ALA A 409 10.23 -28.52 25.88
C ALA A 409 9.81 -27.49 26.94
N SER A 410 8.72 -26.74 26.72
CA SER A 410 8.17 -25.82 27.73
C SER A 410 7.56 -26.53 28.95
N LYS A 411 7.20 -27.82 28.86
CA LYS A 411 6.73 -28.61 30.01
C LYS A 411 7.90 -28.99 30.92
N ASP A 412 8.99 -29.47 30.32
CA ASP A 412 10.18 -29.95 31.04
C ASP A 412 10.90 -28.84 31.85
N SER A 413 10.73 -27.57 31.47
CA SER A 413 11.31 -26.43 32.19
C SER A 413 10.54 -25.97 33.44
N VAL A 414 9.35 -26.53 33.72
CA VAL A 414 8.48 -26.07 34.83
C VAL A 414 8.62 -26.95 36.09
N GLU A 415 9.33 -28.08 36.01
CA GLU A 415 9.48 -29.00 37.16
C GLU A 415 10.62 -28.65 38.15
N GLU A 416 11.49 -27.65 37.88
CA GLU A 416 12.65 -27.35 38.74
C GLU A 416 12.68 -25.98 39.46
N GLU A 417 11.81 -25.01 39.17
CA GLU A 417 11.73 -23.75 39.95
C GLU A 417 10.30 -23.47 40.46
N GLY A 418 10.17 -23.31 41.77
CA GLY A 418 8.87 -23.23 42.46
C GLY A 418 8.33 -21.80 42.63
N GLU A 419 6.99 -21.73 42.73
CA GLU A 419 6.16 -20.66 43.32
C GLU A 419 6.69 -19.21 43.29
N GLU A 420 6.30 -18.44 42.27
CA GLU A 420 5.65 -17.12 42.39
C GLU A 420 5.46 -16.49 40.99
N GLY A 421 4.21 -16.35 40.51
CA GLY A 421 3.90 -15.73 39.21
C GLY A 421 2.43 -15.84 38.82
N GLU A 422 1.77 -14.70 38.61
CA GLU A 422 0.31 -14.58 38.49
C GLU A 422 -0.29 -15.12 37.19
N GLU A 423 -1.58 -15.49 37.30
CA GLU A 423 -2.46 -16.09 36.30
C GLU A 423 -2.46 -15.37 34.93
N GLY A 424 -1.81 -16.00 33.94
CA GLY A 424 -2.01 -15.72 32.53
C GLY A 424 -2.67 -16.92 31.85
N GLU A 425 -4.00 -16.95 31.81
CA GLU A 425 -4.74 -18.04 31.15
C GLU A 425 -4.35 -18.17 29.67
N GLU A 426 -3.59 -19.22 29.35
CA GLU A 426 -3.33 -19.63 27.98
C GLU A 426 -4.57 -20.30 27.36
N GLU A 427 -5.58 -19.51 26.99
CA GLU A 427 -6.59 -19.91 26.01
C GLU A 427 -5.97 -20.04 24.60
N LYS A 428 -5.09 -21.03 24.43
CA LYS A 428 -4.88 -21.68 23.15
C LYS A 428 -5.79 -22.88 23.07
N GLU A 429 -6.46 -23.05 21.94
CA GLU A 429 -7.29 -24.23 21.67
C GLU A 429 -6.48 -25.53 21.82
N GLY A 430 -6.73 -26.24 22.91
CA GLY A 430 -6.89 -27.69 22.91
C GLY A 430 -5.77 -28.56 22.36
N LYS A 431 -4.52 -28.37 22.80
CA LYS A 431 -3.54 -29.48 22.87
C LYS A 431 -2.82 -29.44 24.22
N THR A 432 -3.28 -30.26 25.18
CA THR A 432 -2.50 -30.62 26.36
C THR A 432 -1.12 -31.07 25.94
N ALA A 433 -0.08 -30.77 26.73
CA ALA A 433 1.29 -31.13 26.37
C ALA A 433 1.47 -32.65 26.17
N GLU A 434 0.67 -33.49 26.85
CA GLU A 434 0.58 -34.94 26.59
C GLU A 434 0.03 -35.27 25.19
N ALA A 435 -1.07 -34.62 24.75
CA ALA A 435 -1.60 -34.80 23.39
C ALA A 435 -0.61 -34.28 22.33
N ALA A 436 0.19 -33.26 22.64
CA ALA A 436 1.27 -32.81 21.78
C ALA A 436 2.42 -33.85 21.71
N GLN A 437 2.79 -34.48 22.83
CA GLN A 437 3.78 -35.57 22.87
C GLN A 437 3.31 -36.81 22.11
N GLU A 438 2.05 -37.22 22.27
CA GLU A 438 1.44 -38.39 21.61
C GLU A 438 1.40 -38.20 20.09
N LEU A 439 0.85 -37.08 19.60
CA LEU A 439 0.85 -36.76 18.17
C LEU A 439 2.28 -36.69 17.59
N LEU A 440 3.24 -36.15 18.33
CA LEU A 440 4.64 -36.06 17.89
C LEU A 440 5.29 -37.45 17.78
N ALA A 441 4.96 -38.37 18.70
CA ALA A 441 5.38 -39.76 18.63
C ALA A 441 4.76 -40.48 17.43
N GLU A 442 3.44 -40.36 17.21
CA GLU A 442 2.73 -40.92 16.04
C GLU A 442 3.32 -40.42 14.71
N ILE A 443 3.61 -39.11 14.60
CA ILE A 443 4.23 -38.49 13.42
C ILE A 443 5.63 -39.08 13.15
N LYS A 444 6.44 -39.26 14.20
CA LYS A 444 7.80 -39.83 14.06
C LYS A 444 7.75 -41.31 13.69
N GLU A 445 6.87 -42.09 14.32
CA GLU A 445 6.67 -43.50 13.99
C GLU A 445 6.16 -43.67 12.54
N ASN A 446 5.20 -42.85 12.10
CA ASN A 446 4.69 -42.87 10.73
C ASN A 446 5.80 -42.58 9.71
N MET A 447 6.64 -41.56 9.97
CA MET A 447 7.80 -41.27 9.10
C MET A 447 8.84 -42.39 9.09
N GLU A 448 9.07 -43.09 10.20
CA GLU A 448 9.97 -44.25 10.23
C GLU A 448 9.42 -45.43 9.41
N GLN A 449 8.11 -45.68 9.48
CA GLN A 449 7.45 -46.74 8.71
C GLN A 449 7.40 -46.44 7.20
N ASN A 450 7.14 -45.18 6.82
CA ASN A 450 6.94 -44.75 5.43
C ASN A 450 8.21 -44.20 4.74
N SER A 451 9.41 -44.60 5.19
CA SER A 451 10.70 -44.19 4.58
C SER A 451 10.90 -42.67 4.49
N GLY A 452 10.45 -41.92 5.51
CA GLY A 452 10.56 -40.47 5.59
C GLY A 452 9.47 -39.68 4.85
N ARG A 453 8.35 -40.32 4.50
CA ARG A 453 7.11 -39.65 4.05
C ARG A 453 6.04 -39.76 5.14
N LEU A 454 5.12 -38.81 5.19
CA LEU A 454 3.93 -38.86 6.05
C LEU A 454 2.73 -39.31 5.22
N ASP A 455 1.79 -40.03 5.83
CA ASP A 455 0.52 -40.34 5.19
C ASP A 455 -0.28 -39.07 4.89
N ASP A 456 -0.99 -39.10 3.75
CA ASP A 456 -1.77 -37.98 3.22
C ASP A 456 -2.75 -37.38 4.25
N GLN A 457 -3.32 -38.21 5.14
CA GLN A 457 -4.24 -37.74 6.19
C GLN A 457 -3.58 -36.74 7.16
N TYR A 458 -2.34 -37.00 7.57
CA TYR A 458 -1.58 -36.07 8.43
C TYR A 458 -1.15 -34.83 7.64
N VAL A 459 -0.74 -35.01 6.38
CA VAL A 459 -0.36 -33.88 5.50
C VAL A 459 -1.55 -32.94 5.27
N ILE A 460 -2.72 -33.47 4.92
CA ILE A 460 -3.97 -32.69 4.75
C ILE A 460 -4.30 -31.97 6.05
N LYS A 461 -4.21 -32.63 7.21
CA LYS A 461 -4.46 -32.00 8.53
C LYS A 461 -3.52 -30.83 8.80
N PHE A 462 -2.20 -31.01 8.62
CA PHE A 462 -1.22 -29.94 8.86
C PHE A 462 -1.35 -28.79 7.86
N VAL A 463 -1.65 -29.07 6.59
CA VAL A 463 -1.91 -28.02 5.59
C VAL A 463 -3.23 -27.31 5.90
N LYS A 464 -4.29 -28.00 6.32
CA LYS A 464 -5.58 -27.40 6.72
C LYS A 464 -5.41 -26.50 7.97
N ASP A 465 -4.65 -26.94 8.96
CA ASP A 465 -4.30 -26.14 10.15
C ASP A 465 -3.44 -24.91 9.76
N LYS A 466 -2.46 -25.07 8.86
CA LYS A 466 -1.63 -23.96 8.36
C LYS A 466 -2.44 -22.96 7.54
N LEU A 467 -3.36 -23.41 6.68
CA LEU A 467 -4.22 -22.54 5.88
C LEU A 467 -5.23 -21.76 6.74
N LYS A 468 -5.70 -22.35 7.86
CA LYS A 468 -6.50 -21.66 8.87
C LYS A 468 -5.71 -20.63 9.70
N SER A 469 -4.38 -20.69 9.71
CA SER A 469 -3.56 -19.78 10.52
C SER A 469 -3.71 -18.32 10.10
N MET A 470 -3.67 -17.41 11.07
CA MET A 470 -3.86 -15.96 10.87
C MET A 470 -3.04 -15.36 9.72
N PRO A 471 -1.75 -15.69 9.51
CA PRO A 471 -0.98 -15.11 8.41
C PRO A 471 -1.51 -15.53 7.02
N CYS A 472 -1.97 -16.78 6.87
CA CYS A 472 -2.55 -17.29 5.63
C CYS A 472 -3.99 -16.81 5.41
N SER A 473 -4.76 -16.64 6.49
CA SER A 473 -6.14 -16.14 6.47
C SER A 473 -6.24 -14.63 6.20
N ASN A 474 -5.24 -13.84 6.63
CA ASN A 474 -5.19 -12.40 6.41
C ASN A 474 -4.54 -12.04 5.08
N GLN A 475 -3.27 -12.40 4.86
CA GLN A 475 -2.54 -11.98 3.66
C GLN A 475 -2.89 -12.84 2.44
N GLY A 476 -3.24 -14.10 2.68
CA GLY A 476 -3.33 -15.12 1.64
C GLY A 476 -2.07 -15.97 1.55
N TYR A 477 -2.02 -16.83 0.54
CA TYR A 477 -1.00 -17.87 0.41
C TYR A 477 -0.79 -18.27 -1.06
N VAL A 478 0.35 -18.90 -1.34
CA VAL A 478 0.61 -19.63 -2.58
C VAL A 478 0.93 -21.10 -2.25
N LEU A 479 0.05 -22.01 -2.68
CA LEU A 479 0.28 -23.47 -2.60
C LEU A 479 1.15 -23.92 -3.76
N ASP A 480 2.24 -24.63 -3.46
CA ASP A 480 3.20 -25.15 -4.43
C ASP A 480 3.01 -26.66 -4.64
N GLY A 481 2.31 -27.02 -5.73
CA GLY A 481 2.16 -28.40 -6.18
C GLY A 481 1.21 -29.29 -5.37
N PHE A 482 0.52 -28.77 -4.36
CA PHE A 482 -0.45 -29.50 -3.54
C PHE A 482 -1.83 -28.82 -3.60
N PRO A 483 -2.96 -29.56 -3.69
CA PRO A 483 -3.09 -31.02 -3.74
C PRO A 483 -2.65 -31.66 -5.07
N GLU A 484 -2.30 -32.95 -5.03
CA GLU A 484 -1.92 -33.74 -6.22
C GLU A 484 -3.08 -34.62 -6.76
N THR A 485 -4.05 -35.00 -5.92
CA THR A 485 -5.21 -35.83 -6.31
C THR A 485 -6.56 -35.18 -5.99
N TYR A 486 -7.63 -35.66 -6.66
CA TYR A 486 -9.00 -35.21 -6.42
C TYR A 486 -9.45 -35.39 -4.96
N ASP A 487 -9.18 -36.55 -4.36
CA ASP A 487 -9.53 -36.84 -2.96
C ASP A 487 -8.78 -35.94 -1.98
N GLN A 488 -7.47 -35.68 -2.20
CA GLN A 488 -6.71 -34.74 -1.38
C GLN A 488 -7.29 -33.31 -1.47
N ALA A 489 -7.71 -32.87 -2.66
CA ALA A 489 -8.34 -31.56 -2.86
C ALA A 489 -9.67 -31.48 -2.11
N LYS A 490 -10.51 -32.51 -2.26
CA LYS A 490 -11.78 -32.65 -1.57
C LYS A 490 -11.61 -32.59 -0.06
N ASP A 491 -10.78 -33.43 0.56
CA ASP A 491 -10.62 -33.48 2.01
C ASP A 491 -10.01 -32.19 2.61
N LEU A 492 -9.12 -31.53 1.85
CA LEU A 492 -8.52 -30.27 2.23
C LEU A 492 -9.53 -29.11 2.23
N PHE A 493 -10.33 -28.98 1.17
CA PHE A 493 -11.23 -27.84 0.94
C PHE A 493 -12.68 -28.05 1.40
N ASN A 494 -13.08 -29.28 1.75
CA ASN A 494 -14.40 -29.57 2.31
C ASN A 494 -14.60 -28.85 3.66
N CYS A 495 -15.80 -28.32 3.88
CA CYS A 495 -16.22 -27.83 5.19
C CYS A 495 -16.27 -29.00 6.18
N ASN A 496 -15.87 -28.75 7.44
CA ASN A 496 -16.11 -29.71 8.51
C ASN A 496 -17.62 -29.68 8.86
N GLU A 497 -18.15 -30.83 9.25
CA GLU A 497 -19.57 -31.07 9.52
C GLU A 497 -20.04 -30.30 10.77
N GLU A 498 -20.90 -29.29 10.62
CA GLU A 498 -21.74 -28.73 11.71
C GLU A 498 -22.94 -27.88 11.23
N GLU A 499 -23.01 -27.48 9.95
CA GLU A 499 -24.21 -26.87 9.33
C GLU A 499 -24.97 -27.84 8.41
N GLU A 500 -25.61 -28.84 9.01
CA GLU A 500 -26.61 -29.71 8.36
C GLU A 500 -27.95 -28.98 8.14
N GLU A 501 -27.98 -27.98 7.27
CA GLU A 501 -29.23 -27.58 6.61
C GLU A 501 -29.20 -27.83 5.09
N GLU A 502 -30.32 -28.36 4.61
CA GLU A 502 -30.54 -28.91 3.27
C GLU A 502 -30.60 -27.82 2.19
N ILE A 503 -29.57 -27.70 1.35
CA ILE A 503 -29.69 -26.99 0.07
C ILE A 503 -29.21 -27.90 -1.06
N LYS A 504 -30.14 -28.28 -1.94
CA LYS A 504 -29.91 -29.11 -3.12
C LYS A 504 -29.34 -28.28 -4.28
N SER A 505 -28.04 -28.02 -4.23
CA SER A 505 -27.25 -27.50 -5.35
C SER A 505 -26.18 -28.52 -5.75
N LYS A 506 -25.85 -28.63 -7.05
CA LYS A 506 -24.88 -29.60 -7.58
C LYS A 506 -23.41 -29.27 -7.30
N ILE A 507 -23.14 -28.18 -6.59
CA ILE A 507 -21.80 -27.69 -6.25
C ILE A 507 -21.42 -28.27 -4.88
N PRO A 508 -20.24 -28.90 -4.71
CA PRO A 508 -19.75 -29.33 -3.40
C PRO A 508 -19.69 -28.17 -2.39
N LYS A 509 -20.12 -28.35 -1.13
CA LYS A 509 -19.98 -27.32 -0.09
C LYS A 509 -18.47 -27.15 0.27
N PHE A 510 -17.83 -26.11 -0.25
CA PHE A 510 -16.41 -25.82 -0.01
C PHE A 510 -16.17 -24.68 0.97
N ASN A 511 -15.05 -24.72 1.69
CA ASN A 511 -14.71 -23.72 2.67
C ASN A 511 -14.15 -22.45 1.99
N LYS A 512 -14.99 -21.42 1.84
CA LYS A 512 -14.63 -20.11 1.28
C LYS A 512 -13.46 -19.41 2.00
N LEU A 513 -13.21 -19.72 3.27
CA LEU A 513 -12.05 -19.19 4.00
C LEU A 513 -10.73 -19.81 3.53
N ILE A 514 -10.75 -21.07 3.10
CA ILE A 514 -9.54 -21.84 2.77
C ILE A 514 -9.34 -22.00 1.25
N THR A 515 -10.40 -22.07 0.46
CA THR A 515 -10.33 -22.38 -0.99
C THR A 515 -9.64 -21.25 -1.79
N PRO A 516 -8.76 -21.57 -2.77
CA PRO A 516 -8.08 -20.58 -3.59
C PRO A 516 -9.03 -19.81 -4.52
N GLU A 517 -8.69 -18.55 -4.84
CA GLU A 517 -9.39 -17.73 -5.83
C GLU A 517 -8.82 -17.97 -7.24
N PHE A 518 -7.51 -18.24 -7.33
CA PHE A 518 -6.82 -18.48 -8.60
C PHE A 518 -6.14 -19.86 -8.59
N VAL A 519 -6.42 -20.66 -9.60
CA VAL A 519 -5.76 -21.96 -9.85
C VAL A 519 -4.99 -21.85 -11.15
N ILE A 520 -3.67 -22.05 -11.09
CA ILE A 520 -2.76 -21.91 -12.23
C ILE A 520 -2.20 -23.28 -12.56
N SER A 521 -2.51 -23.80 -13.74
CA SER A 521 -2.05 -25.10 -14.23
C SER A 521 -0.95 -24.90 -15.27
N LEU A 522 0.30 -25.19 -14.89
CA LEU A 522 1.44 -25.13 -15.79
C LEU A 522 1.51 -26.42 -16.62
N THR A 523 1.55 -26.28 -17.94
CA THR A 523 1.67 -27.38 -18.88
C THR A 523 2.99 -27.31 -19.65
N ALA A 524 3.58 -28.47 -19.92
CA ALA A 524 4.82 -28.61 -20.68
C ALA A 524 4.89 -30.01 -21.30
N SER A 525 5.68 -30.15 -22.37
CA SER A 525 5.99 -31.47 -22.95
C SER A 525 7.12 -32.17 -22.20
N ASP A 526 7.08 -33.50 -22.14
CA ASP A 526 8.05 -34.29 -21.38
C ASP A 526 9.49 -34.09 -21.91
N LYS A 527 9.64 -33.92 -23.23
CA LYS A 527 10.91 -33.58 -23.88
C LYS A 527 11.48 -32.24 -23.39
N PHE A 528 10.63 -31.25 -23.18
CA PHE A 528 11.03 -29.93 -22.68
C PHE A 528 11.46 -30.02 -21.21
N LEU A 529 10.71 -30.73 -20.37
CA LEU A 529 11.04 -30.94 -18.96
C LEU A 529 12.37 -31.70 -18.77
N ILE A 530 12.57 -32.77 -19.53
CA ILE A 530 13.82 -33.56 -19.52
C ILE A 530 15.00 -32.68 -19.96
N ASN A 531 14.88 -31.92 -21.05
CA ASN A 531 15.93 -31.01 -21.50
C ASN A 531 16.22 -29.89 -20.47
N ARG A 532 15.19 -29.34 -19.80
CA ARG A 532 15.36 -28.31 -18.77
C ARG A 532 16.17 -28.83 -17.58
N ILE A 533 15.92 -30.07 -17.15
CA ILE A 533 16.64 -30.69 -16.03
C ILE A 533 18.08 -31.08 -16.40
N ILE A 534 18.32 -31.57 -17.63
CA ILE A 534 19.68 -31.84 -18.12
C ILE A 534 20.54 -30.58 -18.15
N ASN A 535 19.93 -29.41 -18.34
CA ASN A 535 20.61 -28.11 -18.36
C ASN A 535 20.74 -27.43 -16.98
N LEU A 536 20.24 -28.05 -15.89
CA LEU A 536 20.45 -27.53 -14.53
C LEU A 536 21.85 -27.88 -13.99
N PRO A 537 22.49 -26.99 -13.22
CA PRO A 537 23.79 -27.29 -12.62
C PRO A 537 23.68 -28.39 -11.55
N GLU A 538 24.70 -29.25 -11.47
CA GLU A 538 24.75 -30.39 -10.53
C GLU A 538 24.52 -29.99 -9.07
N SER A 539 24.86 -28.76 -8.68
CA SER A 539 24.62 -28.22 -7.33
C SER A 539 23.15 -28.09 -6.93
N VAL A 540 22.23 -28.02 -7.89
CA VAL A 540 20.76 -27.98 -7.66
C VAL A 540 20.15 -29.39 -7.74
N VAL A 541 20.80 -30.29 -8.48
CA VAL A 541 20.39 -31.69 -8.65
C VAL A 541 20.87 -32.58 -7.49
N ALA A 542 22.03 -32.25 -6.89
CA ALA A 542 22.57 -32.97 -5.74
C ALA A 542 21.69 -32.77 -4.49
N GLY A 543 21.08 -33.85 -4.01
CA GLY A 543 20.23 -33.86 -2.81
C GLY A 543 18.73 -33.60 -3.07
N THR A 544 18.31 -33.46 -4.33
CA THR A 544 16.89 -33.31 -4.70
C THR A 544 16.36 -34.57 -5.41
N HIS A 545 15.03 -34.67 -5.57
CA HIS A 545 14.38 -35.78 -6.30
C HIS A 545 14.62 -35.77 -7.82
N TYR A 546 15.48 -34.88 -8.33
CA TYR A 546 15.84 -34.75 -9.74
C TYR A 546 16.91 -35.76 -10.21
N THR A 547 17.16 -36.82 -9.43
CA THR A 547 17.93 -37.98 -9.94
C THR A 547 17.18 -38.61 -11.11
N GLN A 548 17.94 -39.03 -12.14
CA GLN A 548 17.41 -39.32 -13.48
C GLN A 548 16.27 -40.35 -13.48
N ASP A 549 16.34 -41.37 -12.62
CA ASP A 549 15.31 -42.40 -12.48
C ASP A 549 14.09 -41.95 -11.66
N GLN A 550 14.30 -41.22 -10.54
CA GLN A 550 13.20 -40.75 -9.68
C GLN A 550 12.36 -39.66 -10.34
N PHE A 551 12.98 -38.81 -11.17
CA PHE A 551 12.26 -37.79 -11.92
C PHE A 551 11.32 -38.41 -12.96
N LEU A 552 11.80 -39.39 -13.72
CA LEU A 552 10.99 -40.08 -14.74
C LEU A 552 9.84 -40.88 -14.10
N GLN A 553 10.07 -41.52 -12.95
CA GLN A 553 9.01 -42.17 -12.17
C GLN A 553 7.95 -41.17 -11.71
N SER A 554 8.36 -40.05 -11.10
CA SER A 554 7.45 -38.99 -10.65
C SER A 554 6.65 -38.34 -11.81
N LEU A 555 7.28 -38.18 -12.99
CA LEU A 555 6.61 -37.64 -14.17
C LEU A 555 5.59 -38.63 -14.74
N ASN A 556 5.91 -39.93 -14.80
CA ASN A 556 4.96 -40.95 -15.24
C ASN A 556 3.77 -41.07 -14.28
N LEU A 557 4.02 -41.12 -12.96
CA LEU A 557 2.96 -41.10 -11.93
C LEU A 557 2.05 -39.87 -12.08
N PHE A 558 2.62 -38.68 -12.30
CA PHE A 558 1.83 -37.47 -12.54
C PHE A 558 0.98 -37.56 -13.81
N ARG A 559 1.46 -38.21 -14.88
CA ARG A 559 0.69 -38.41 -16.13
C ARG A 559 -0.40 -39.48 -15.99
N GLU A 560 -0.16 -40.54 -15.22
CA GLU A 560 -1.14 -41.58 -14.93
C GLU A 560 -2.27 -41.08 -14.01
N LEU A 561 -1.95 -40.25 -13.01
CA LEU A 561 -2.93 -39.64 -12.10
C LEU A 561 -3.78 -38.54 -12.76
N ASN A 562 -3.29 -37.89 -13.82
CA ASN A 562 -4.00 -36.81 -14.52
C ASN A 562 -4.61 -37.28 -15.86
N THR A 563 -5.33 -38.40 -15.84
CA THR A 563 -6.17 -38.88 -16.96
C THR A 563 -7.64 -38.48 -16.79
N GLU A 564 -8.41 -38.55 -17.88
CA GLU A 564 -9.44 -37.56 -18.26
C GLU A 564 -10.67 -37.36 -17.33
N ASP A 565 -10.91 -38.20 -16.31
CA ASP A 565 -12.18 -38.20 -15.55
C ASP A 565 -12.11 -37.59 -14.12
N GLU A 566 -11.02 -37.74 -13.35
CA GLU A 566 -10.95 -37.35 -11.91
C GLU A 566 -9.70 -36.52 -11.56
N THR A 567 -9.49 -35.38 -12.24
CA THR A 567 -8.33 -34.51 -11.98
C THR A 567 -8.59 -33.44 -10.90
N VAL A 568 -7.52 -32.91 -10.29
CA VAL A 568 -7.58 -31.73 -9.41
C VAL A 568 -8.21 -30.51 -10.11
N LEU A 569 -8.05 -30.40 -11.43
CA LEU A 569 -8.65 -29.33 -12.23
C LEU A 569 -10.17 -29.48 -12.32
N ASN A 570 -10.66 -30.72 -12.52
CA ASN A 570 -12.09 -31.03 -12.53
C ASN A 570 -12.76 -30.64 -11.20
N TYR A 571 -12.08 -30.86 -10.06
CA TYR A 571 -12.59 -30.41 -8.75
C TYR A 571 -12.80 -28.90 -8.71
N PHE A 572 -11.84 -28.11 -9.17
CA PHE A 572 -11.97 -26.65 -9.16
C PHE A 572 -12.99 -26.12 -10.18
N ASP A 573 -13.13 -26.77 -11.34
CA ASP A 573 -14.22 -26.49 -12.30
C ASP A 573 -15.61 -26.78 -11.69
N GLU A 574 -15.78 -27.84 -10.87
CA GLU A 574 -17.01 -28.09 -10.11
C GLU A 574 -17.32 -27.02 -9.05
N LEU A 575 -16.29 -26.30 -8.57
CA LEU A 575 -16.43 -25.14 -7.67
C LEU A 575 -16.61 -23.80 -8.42
N GLU A 576 -16.78 -23.84 -9.75
CA GLU A 576 -16.83 -22.68 -10.68
C GLU A 576 -15.51 -21.87 -10.76
N ILE A 577 -14.41 -22.38 -10.19
CA ILE A 577 -13.07 -21.77 -10.20
C ILE A 577 -12.29 -22.29 -11.40
N HIS A 578 -12.37 -21.58 -12.52
CA HIS A 578 -11.82 -22.01 -13.80
C HIS A 578 -10.26 -21.98 -13.80
N PRO A 579 -9.55 -23.12 -13.95
CA PRO A 579 -8.10 -23.16 -13.93
C PRO A 579 -7.45 -22.47 -15.13
N GLN A 580 -6.46 -21.62 -14.89
CA GLN A 580 -5.68 -20.95 -15.94
C GLN A 580 -4.58 -21.89 -16.45
N ILE A 581 -4.74 -22.42 -17.67
CA ILE A 581 -3.78 -23.32 -18.30
C ILE A 581 -2.72 -22.53 -19.07
N ILE A 582 -1.49 -22.49 -18.55
CA ILE A 582 -0.35 -21.81 -19.18
C ILE A 582 0.62 -22.84 -19.75
N ASP A 583 0.95 -22.70 -21.03
CA ASP A 583 1.92 -23.57 -21.72
C ASP A 583 3.32 -22.95 -21.68
N VAL A 584 4.19 -23.55 -20.86
CA VAL A 584 5.55 -23.07 -20.62
C VAL A 584 6.44 -23.23 -21.85
N ALA A 585 6.09 -24.07 -22.82
CA ALA A 585 6.84 -24.22 -24.07
C ALA A 585 6.66 -23.02 -25.02
N LYS A 586 5.67 -22.14 -24.80
CA LYS A 586 5.46 -20.92 -25.61
C LYS A 586 6.36 -19.76 -25.21
N PHE A 587 6.90 -19.79 -23.98
CA PHE A 587 7.71 -18.73 -23.40
C PHE A 587 9.09 -19.31 -23.05
N GLU A 588 10.00 -19.32 -24.03
CA GLU A 588 11.37 -19.85 -23.90
C GLU A 588 12.25 -18.96 -22.99
N ASP A 589 11.92 -18.87 -21.70
CA ASP A 589 12.68 -18.15 -20.68
C ASP A 589 13.09 -19.09 -19.55
N LEU A 590 14.40 -19.17 -19.30
CA LEU A 590 15.00 -19.99 -18.24
C LEU A 590 14.54 -19.57 -16.85
N GLU A 591 14.16 -18.30 -16.68
CA GLU A 591 13.76 -17.71 -15.41
C GLU A 591 12.23 -17.54 -15.27
N ASN A 592 11.42 -18.00 -16.23
CA ASN A 592 9.94 -17.93 -16.21
C ASN A 592 9.33 -16.51 -16.06
N ARG A 593 10.10 -15.42 -16.20
CA ARG A 593 9.66 -14.03 -15.92
C ARG A 593 8.45 -13.58 -16.73
N PHE A 594 8.31 -14.06 -17.96
CA PHE A 594 7.14 -13.74 -18.81
C PHE A 594 5.85 -14.38 -18.30
N ILE A 595 5.93 -15.62 -17.82
CA ILE A 595 4.78 -16.35 -17.23
C ILE A 595 4.32 -15.64 -15.96
N VAL A 596 5.25 -15.20 -15.11
CA VAL A 596 4.94 -14.43 -13.91
C VAL A 596 4.25 -13.11 -14.24
N LYS A 597 4.67 -12.40 -15.30
CA LYS A 597 3.98 -11.18 -15.77
C LYS A 597 2.58 -11.43 -16.31
N GLU A 598 2.35 -12.55 -17.00
CA GLU A 598 1.02 -12.92 -17.49
C GLU A 598 0.10 -13.27 -16.31
N ILE A 599 0.58 -14.04 -15.34
CA ILE A 599 -0.12 -14.32 -14.08
C ILE A 599 -0.45 -13.02 -13.31
N ILE A 600 0.52 -12.11 -13.15
CA ILE A 600 0.31 -10.82 -12.47
C ILE A 600 -0.76 -9.97 -13.18
N LYS A 601 -0.80 -10.00 -14.52
CA LYS A 601 -1.79 -9.28 -15.32
C LYS A 601 -3.21 -9.81 -15.09
N GLU A 602 -3.38 -11.13 -14.93
CA GLU A 602 -4.69 -11.76 -14.71
C GLU A 602 -5.15 -11.69 -13.23
N ILE A 603 -4.23 -11.73 -12.27
CA ILE A 603 -4.53 -11.54 -10.83
C ILE A 603 -4.83 -10.06 -10.51
N GLY A 604 -4.10 -9.13 -11.14
CA GLY A 604 -4.19 -7.69 -10.92
C GLY A 604 -3.26 -7.16 -9.83
N GLU A 605 -3.57 -5.97 -9.32
CA GLU A 605 -2.76 -5.23 -8.35
C GLU A 605 -2.75 -5.92 -6.96
N PRO A 606 -1.67 -5.78 -6.15
CA PRO A 606 -1.60 -6.36 -4.81
C PRO A 606 -2.70 -5.85 -3.87
N ARG A 607 -3.51 -6.77 -3.33
CA ARG A 607 -4.63 -6.51 -2.40
C ARG A 607 -4.20 -6.47 -0.92
N ASN A 608 -2.92 -6.19 -0.65
CA ASN A 608 -2.34 -6.10 0.70
C ASN A 608 -1.83 -4.67 0.92
N TYR A 609 -1.34 -4.34 2.13
CA TYR A 609 -0.50 -3.15 2.28
C TYR A 609 0.65 -3.22 1.27
N GLY A 610 0.77 -2.18 0.45
CA GLY A 610 1.86 -2.08 -0.52
C GLY A 610 3.23 -1.98 0.14
N LEU A 611 4.22 -1.53 -0.64
CA LEU A 611 5.52 -1.20 -0.07
C LEU A 611 5.34 -0.16 1.06
N THR A 612 5.96 -0.40 2.22
CA THR A 612 6.03 0.61 3.29
C THR A 612 6.77 1.83 2.77
N ASP A 613 6.58 3.00 3.37
CA ASP A 613 7.24 4.21 2.86
C ASP A 613 8.77 4.12 2.95
N GLU A 614 9.30 3.34 3.91
CA GLU A 614 10.72 2.98 3.97
C GLU A 614 11.15 2.03 2.84
N GLU A 615 10.35 1.00 2.51
CA GLU A 615 10.63 0.13 1.36
C GLU A 615 10.54 0.88 0.03
N LYS A 616 9.60 1.84 -0.10
CA LYS A 616 9.51 2.74 -1.26
C LYS A 616 10.77 3.59 -1.36
N GLU A 617 11.17 4.26 -0.28
CA GLU A 617 12.39 5.08 -0.26
C GLU A 617 13.64 4.24 -0.59
N ILE A 618 13.74 3.01 -0.06
CA ILE A 618 14.81 2.05 -0.39
C ILE A 618 14.75 1.64 -1.87
N LEU A 619 13.56 1.41 -2.43
CA LEU A 619 13.39 0.97 -3.82
C LEU A 619 13.61 2.11 -4.82
N GLU A 620 13.15 3.32 -4.51
CA GLU A 620 13.45 4.55 -5.25
C GLU A 620 14.95 4.85 -5.22
N ARG A 621 15.59 4.71 -4.06
CA ARG A 621 17.04 4.85 -3.91
C ARG A 621 17.80 3.81 -4.74
N LYS A 622 17.42 2.53 -4.67
CA LYS A 622 18.02 1.47 -5.51
C LYS A 622 17.81 1.77 -7.00
N ALA A 623 16.61 2.17 -7.41
CA ALA A 623 16.33 2.53 -8.80
C ALA A 623 17.12 3.77 -9.27
N ALA A 624 17.36 4.74 -8.39
CA ALA A 624 18.24 5.87 -8.67
C ALA A 624 19.71 5.45 -8.77
N GLU A 625 20.20 4.59 -7.86
CA GLU A 625 21.54 4.01 -7.91
C GLU A 625 21.75 3.17 -9.19
N GLU A 626 20.78 2.35 -9.60
CA GLU A 626 20.80 1.58 -10.86
C GLU A 626 20.79 2.48 -12.11
N ARG A 627 19.97 3.54 -12.13
CA ARG A 627 19.98 4.54 -13.22
C ARG A 627 21.35 5.21 -13.35
N LEU A 628 21.95 5.63 -12.24
CA LEU A 628 23.28 6.24 -12.22
C LEU A 628 24.37 5.26 -12.70
N VAL A 629 24.31 3.99 -12.31
CA VAL A 629 25.23 2.95 -12.81
C VAL A 629 25.07 2.74 -14.31
N LYS A 630 23.82 2.71 -14.81
CA LYS A 630 23.55 2.53 -16.25
C LYS A 630 24.00 3.73 -17.07
N GLU A 631 23.70 4.95 -16.63
CA GLU A 631 24.19 6.19 -17.26
C GLU A 631 25.73 6.26 -17.27
N ALA A 632 26.39 5.81 -16.20
CA ALA A 632 27.85 5.72 -16.14
C ALA A 632 28.42 4.67 -17.12
N GLN A 633 27.75 3.52 -17.28
CA GLN A 633 28.13 2.49 -18.26
C GLN A 633 27.96 2.99 -19.71
N GLU A 634 26.80 3.56 -20.05
CA GLU A 634 26.52 4.12 -21.37
C GLU A 634 27.51 5.24 -21.72
N LYS A 635 27.81 6.13 -20.75
CA LYS A 635 28.83 7.18 -20.92
C LYS A 635 30.24 6.62 -21.10
N ALA A 636 30.63 5.61 -20.33
CA ALA A 636 31.95 4.99 -20.47
C ALA A 636 32.11 4.25 -21.82
N GLU A 637 31.04 3.63 -22.32
CA GLU A 637 31.02 3.02 -23.65
C GLU A 637 31.10 4.08 -24.76
N GLN A 638 30.37 5.19 -24.62
CA GLN A 638 30.47 6.33 -25.54
C GLN A 638 31.88 6.96 -25.54
N GLU A 639 32.46 7.23 -24.38
CA GLU A 639 33.83 7.78 -24.26
C GLU A 639 34.88 6.83 -24.88
N ARG A 640 34.70 5.52 -24.70
CA ARG A 640 35.55 4.49 -25.33
C ARG A 640 35.41 4.49 -26.86
N ARG A 641 34.20 4.57 -27.37
CA ARG A 641 33.92 4.65 -28.81
C ARG A 641 34.48 5.93 -29.43
N GLU A 642 34.24 7.08 -28.81
CA GLU A 642 34.80 8.36 -29.25
C GLU A 642 36.33 8.38 -29.20
N ALA A 643 36.94 7.66 -28.25
CA ALA A 643 38.40 7.49 -28.19
C ALA A 643 38.94 6.62 -29.34
N GLN A 644 38.24 5.54 -29.70
CA GLN A 644 38.55 4.72 -30.87
C GLN A 644 38.41 5.54 -32.17
N GLU A 645 37.29 6.22 -32.38
CA GLU A 645 37.04 7.08 -33.55
C GLU A 645 38.02 8.28 -33.62
N ARG A 646 38.56 8.77 -32.49
CA ARG A 646 39.65 9.75 -32.47
C ARG A 646 41.00 9.13 -32.83
N ALA A 647 41.32 7.95 -32.33
CA ALA A 647 42.56 7.25 -32.64
C ALA A 647 42.65 6.88 -34.13
N GLU A 648 41.57 6.35 -34.72
CA GLU A 648 41.47 6.04 -36.15
C GLU A 648 41.64 7.29 -37.02
N ARG A 649 40.99 8.41 -36.64
CA ARG A 649 41.17 9.69 -37.35
C ARG A 649 42.60 10.22 -37.29
N MET A 650 43.28 10.09 -36.14
CA MET A 650 44.68 10.48 -36.03
C MET A 650 45.59 9.57 -36.87
N ALA A 651 45.40 8.25 -36.85
CA ALA A 651 46.16 7.32 -37.68
C ALA A 651 46.00 7.61 -39.18
N ASN A 652 44.76 7.78 -39.65
CA ASN A 652 44.48 8.14 -41.05
C ASN A 652 45.10 9.49 -41.45
N TRP A 653 45.12 10.47 -40.53
CA TRP A 653 45.76 11.76 -40.78
C TRP A 653 47.29 11.68 -40.83
N GLU A 654 47.92 10.85 -39.98
CA GLU A 654 49.36 10.58 -40.03
C GLU A 654 49.76 9.87 -41.33
N GLU A 655 48.98 8.89 -41.80
CA GLU A 655 49.20 8.23 -43.09
C GLU A 655 49.04 9.21 -44.26
N TRP A 656 47.99 10.03 -44.24
CA TRP A 656 47.77 11.07 -45.24
C TRP A 656 48.92 12.08 -45.29
N ASN A 657 49.42 12.53 -44.14
CA ASN A 657 50.55 13.45 -44.08
C ASN A 657 51.84 12.84 -44.65
N LYS A 658 52.15 11.58 -44.31
CA LYS A 658 53.30 10.86 -44.89
C LYS A 658 53.18 10.78 -46.42
N HIS A 659 51.98 10.50 -46.92
CA HIS A 659 51.72 10.47 -48.37
C HIS A 659 51.85 11.86 -49.02
N LEU A 660 51.39 12.92 -48.35
CA LEU A 660 51.53 14.30 -48.81
C LEU A 660 52.98 14.78 -48.84
N GLU A 661 53.78 14.39 -47.84
CA GLU A 661 55.23 14.68 -47.80
C GLU A 661 55.98 13.94 -48.91
N GLU A 662 55.63 12.67 -49.16
CA GLU A 662 56.16 11.87 -50.27
C GLU A 662 55.82 12.49 -51.64
N VAL A 663 54.56 12.90 -51.85
CA VAL A 663 54.14 13.59 -53.09
C VAL A 663 54.90 14.91 -53.27
N LYS A 664 55.04 15.73 -52.22
CA LYS A 664 55.83 16.97 -52.29
C LYS A 664 57.30 16.72 -52.65
N ARG A 665 57.90 15.64 -52.13
CA ARG A 665 59.26 15.24 -52.50
C ARG A 665 59.33 14.88 -53.99
N GLN A 666 58.39 14.08 -54.48
CA GLN A 666 58.32 13.69 -55.89
C GLN A 666 58.08 14.90 -56.82
N GLU A 667 57.24 15.85 -56.44
CA GLU A 667 57.06 17.11 -57.16
C GLU A 667 58.36 17.94 -57.20
N GLN A 668 59.09 18.03 -56.08
CA GLN A 668 60.36 18.73 -56.03
C GLN A 668 61.42 18.04 -56.91
N GLU A 669 61.56 16.72 -56.84
CA GLU A 669 62.46 15.94 -57.69
C GLU A 669 62.11 16.10 -59.19
N LEU A 670 60.82 16.12 -59.54
CA LEU A 670 60.34 16.37 -60.90
C LEU A 670 60.68 17.78 -61.38
N LEU A 671 60.44 18.80 -60.54
CA LEU A 671 60.77 20.21 -60.84
C LEU A 671 62.28 20.40 -60.99
N GLU A 672 63.08 19.78 -60.12
CA GLU A 672 64.53 19.78 -60.24
C GLU A 672 64.97 19.12 -61.54
N ALA A 673 64.43 17.96 -61.90
CA ALA A 673 64.71 17.27 -63.17
C ALA A 673 64.31 18.09 -64.40
N GLN A 674 63.15 18.75 -64.39
CA GLN A 674 62.73 19.70 -65.43
C GLN A 674 63.63 20.94 -65.50
N SER A 675 64.24 21.35 -64.37
CA SER A 675 65.21 22.44 -64.35
C SER A 675 66.59 22.05 -64.89
N ILE A 676 66.96 20.75 -64.94
CA ILE A 676 68.28 20.30 -65.40
C ILE A 676 68.59 20.74 -66.85
N PRO A 677 67.71 20.56 -67.86
CA PRO A 677 67.96 21.07 -69.21
C PRO A 677 68.19 22.59 -69.27
N LEU A 678 67.42 23.36 -68.51
CA LEU A 678 67.54 24.82 -68.45
C LEU A 678 68.83 25.26 -67.75
N ARG A 679 69.17 24.63 -66.62
CA ARG A 679 70.45 24.83 -65.91
C ARG A 679 71.64 24.47 -66.81
N ASN A 680 71.58 23.35 -67.52
CA ASN A 680 72.62 22.93 -68.47
C ASN A 680 72.76 23.90 -69.65
N TYR A 681 71.66 24.42 -70.19
CA TYR A 681 71.68 25.45 -71.23
C TYR A 681 72.34 26.74 -70.73
N LEU A 682 71.95 27.22 -69.54
CA LEU A 682 72.54 28.41 -68.91
C LEU A 682 74.04 28.20 -68.63
N MET A 683 74.42 27.05 -68.06
CA MET A 683 75.81 26.70 -67.76
C MET A 683 76.68 26.57 -69.02
N LYS A 684 76.12 26.13 -70.15
CA LYS A 684 76.87 25.94 -71.41
C LYS A 684 76.98 27.23 -72.23
N ASN A 685 75.90 28.02 -72.30
CA ASN A 685 75.79 29.12 -73.27
C ASN A 685 75.88 30.51 -72.64
N VAL A 686 75.44 30.69 -71.39
CA VAL A 686 75.43 32.00 -70.71
C VAL A 686 76.59 32.12 -69.73
N MET A 687 76.84 31.08 -68.94
CA MET A 687 77.82 31.12 -67.85
C MET A 687 79.28 31.34 -68.29
N PRO A 688 79.78 30.82 -69.43
CA PRO A 688 81.14 31.13 -69.90
C PRO A 688 81.30 32.61 -70.24
N THR A 689 80.31 33.20 -70.90
CA THR A 689 80.26 34.63 -71.25
C THR A 689 80.14 35.50 -70.00
N LEU A 690 79.32 35.07 -69.03
CA LEU A 690 79.21 35.72 -67.72
C LEU A 690 80.54 35.67 -66.95
N MET A 691 81.22 34.51 -66.91
CA MET A 691 82.51 34.35 -66.25
C MET A 691 83.63 35.16 -66.92
N GLN A 692 83.62 35.30 -68.26
CA GLN A 692 84.53 36.21 -68.98
C GLN A 692 84.21 37.67 -68.62
N GLY A 693 82.92 38.04 -68.65
CA GLY A 693 82.44 39.35 -68.22
C GLY A 693 82.89 39.71 -66.80
N ILE A 694 82.71 38.79 -65.83
CA ILE A 694 83.10 38.96 -64.43
C ILE A 694 84.61 39.05 -64.28
N ASN A 695 85.39 38.20 -64.97
CA ASN A 695 86.86 38.29 -64.92
C ASN A 695 87.39 39.63 -65.44
N GLU A 696 86.82 40.17 -66.52
CA GLU A 696 87.20 41.51 -67.00
C GLU A 696 86.65 42.63 -66.12
N CYS A 697 85.46 42.49 -65.56
CA CYS A 697 84.94 43.41 -64.55
C CYS A 697 85.87 43.48 -63.32
N CYS A 698 86.41 42.34 -62.88
CA CYS A 698 87.41 42.27 -61.81
C CYS A 698 88.78 42.86 -62.20
N ARG A 699 89.16 42.85 -63.49
CA ARG A 699 90.40 43.50 -63.99
C ARG A 699 90.24 45.01 -64.17
N ILE A 700 89.08 45.47 -64.63
CA ILE A 700 88.82 46.88 -64.96
C ILE A 700 88.34 47.66 -63.73
N ARG A 701 87.63 47.00 -62.81
CA ARG A 701 86.96 47.60 -61.63
C ARG A 701 86.14 48.86 -62.00
N PRO A 702 85.11 48.74 -62.85
CA PRO A 702 84.19 49.82 -63.13
C PRO A 702 83.37 50.20 -61.88
N ASP A 703 82.90 51.45 -61.80
CA ASP A 703 82.18 51.98 -60.65
C ASP A 703 80.81 51.31 -60.41
N ASP A 704 80.14 50.81 -61.46
CA ASP A 704 79.01 49.88 -61.35
C ASP A 704 79.34 48.55 -62.06
N PRO A 705 79.53 47.44 -61.31
CA PRO A 705 79.85 46.15 -61.89
C PRO A 705 78.63 45.43 -62.50
N VAL A 706 77.39 45.79 -62.12
CA VAL A 706 76.18 45.10 -62.61
C VAL A 706 75.83 45.61 -64.01
N ASP A 707 75.79 46.92 -64.21
CA ASP A 707 75.43 47.51 -65.51
C ASP A 707 76.49 47.18 -66.58
N PHE A 708 77.77 47.15 -66.19
CA PHE A 708 78.88 46.71 -67.05
C PHE A 708 78.71 45.26 -67.55
N LEU A 709 78.25 44.34 -66.69
CA LEU A 709 77.99 42.95 -67.06
C LEU A 709 76.77 42.82 -67.97
N VAL A 710 75.68 43.52 -67.66
CA VAL A 710 74.42 43.50 -68.45
C VAL A 710 74.68 44.01 -69.87
N SER A 711 75.30 45.19 -70.01
CA SER A 711 75.62 45.79 -71.31
C SER A 711 76.38 44.82 -72.23
N ARG A 712 77.31 44.05 -71.67
CA ARG A 712 78.16 43.12 -72.42
C ARG A 712 77.47 41.80 -72.79
N LEU A 713 76.61 41.27 -71.92
CA LEU A 713 75.73 40.13 -72.23
C LEU A 713 74.75 40.49 -73.36
N CYS A 714 74.16 41.69 -73.32
CA CYS A 714 73.30 42.19 -74.38
C CYS A 714 74.04 42.38 -75.71
N PHE A 715 75.30 42.83 -75.68
CA PHE A 715 76.13 42.97 -76.88
C PHE A 715 76.43 41.62 -77.55
N PHE A 716 76.71 40.57 -76.77
CA PHE A 716 76.91 39.22 -77.31
C PHE A 716 75.60 38.56 -77.79
N SER A 717 74.48 38.80 -77.10
CA SER A 717 73.16 38.28 -77.51
C SER A 717 72.76 38.76 -78.92
N ASN A 718 73.02 40.02 -79.24
CA ASN A 718 72.79 40.59 -80.58
C ASN A 718 73.69 40.02 -81.69
N ILE A 719 74.76 39.27 -81.35
CA ILE A 719 75.64 38.59 -82.31
C ILE A 719 75.16 37.15 -82.59
N CYS A 720 74.49 36.50 -81.64
CA CYS A 720 73.96 35.13 -81.79
C CYS A 720 72.53 35.05 -82.40
N LEU A 721 71.90 36.19 -82.67
CA LEU A 721 70.58 36.28 -83.32
C LEU A 721 70.67 36.64 -84.83
N LYS A 722 71.79 36.27 -85.47
CA LYS A 722 72.10 36.54 -86.88
C LYS A 722 72.68 35.33 -87.60
#